data_AF-A0A1J4UPI2-F1
#
_entry.id   AF-A0A1J4UPI2-F1
#
_cell.length_a   1.000
_cell.length_b   1.000
_cell.length_c   1.000
_cell.angle_alpha   90.00
_cell.angle_beta   90.00
_cell.angle_gamma   90.00
#
_symmetry.space_group_name_H-M   'P 1'
#
loop_
_entity.id
_entity.type
_entity.pdbx_description
1 polymer ?
#
loop_
_entity_poly.entity_id
_entity_poly.type
_entity_poly.pdbx_seq_one_letter_code
_entity_poly.pdbx_strand_id
1 'polypeptide(L)'
;MSQRDIQSTNRLIQEATLRYPRYLPLLFAVLLLSASLFAFDYTSYLYPNESVADIRTDSVTYNNIAYQVVSIRGVNTFVLRGNDKLDDTALVGAILRQSYLSEYYPSQLEFQQLRDTVDAYNDSRNFKTPYGKSEEVCRTQLKTGMSPDGFCLDQTTCLVVAQMICNRYGAGSCDPSGFVAPFISYSTNLKGLDDNIKGIFSDLDTLTPNNVNSQLTDIQARLGKVKQYDAGVRQTPLRLPALGESCSDCIGFCPSPTNNASSVNAALSQVQFLIDKTASLADLDARVTALLAGSEGRIKFKEKQHYTGLYGSRVSALEAKYGNLTRLAADSRNVVSDEALAGIYENYLNIKTTIDAKMKNGKYSLIPQDIDELEDTLYLMSESYANLTVPYEKVSLANKSIYGKDLRAQWQSVGNNSALLSEYANLSRKYFKLSSEFAPPLTNEEYGVLEAEYKQLAAGYDVYLQRSSGSLANAPSALSEKLSYPILGAASMFNERINLGDRETSIRIGLPVLVGVFDLALISVAVLIFLGGLVYFRKRFAKKFVYVVWGLLFAAGIIGAIVLSGGIYWLVGSGADNGTFSSFYAALENSNSTLVRVDTTHLSDPMLACVSSIKASLVARNKTVFLVYDSGSSCAVGNETLNGTSCILQLANMPIVSLKYSTRNAASYSNVYVQEVTLQGDDTYFSACEFAKVIAT
;
A
#
# COMPACT_ATOMS: atom_id res chain seq x y z
N MET A 1 18.55 -26.52 -34.51
CA MET A 1 18.92 -27.91 -34.90
C MET A 1 20.10 -27.88 -35.83
N SER A 2 21.12 -28.73 -35.59
CA SER A 2 22.28 -28.82 -36.49
C SER A 2 21.95 -29.64 -37.74
N GLN A 3 22.69 -29.46 -38.84
CA GLN A 3 22.52 -30.26 -40.07
C GLN A 3 22.68 -31.78 -39.81
N ARG A 4 23.45 -32.17 -38.79
CA ARG A 4 23.60 -33.58 -38.39
C ARG A 4 22.32 -34.15 -37.77
N ASP A 5 21.59 -33.34 -37.00
CA ASP A 5 20.36 -33.79 -36.34
C ASP A 5 19.23 -34.00 -37.38
N ILE A 6 19.20 -33.18 -38.43
CA ILE A 6 18.27 -33.34 -39.55
C ILE A 6 18.57 -34.62 -40.34
N GLN A 7 19.85 -34.92 -40.60
CA GLN A 7 20.24 -36.13 -41.32
C GLN A 7 19.99 -37.42 -40.52
N SER A 8 20.20 -37.43 -39.20
CA SER A 8 19.93 -38.62 -38.38
C SER A 8 18.41 -38.89 -38.27
N THR A 9 17.61 -37.83 -38.14
CA THR A 9 16.14 -37.92 -38.07
C THR A 9 15.56 -38.42 -39.39
N ASN A 10 16.05 -37.91 -40.54
CA ASN A 10 15.61 -38.38 -41.86
C ASN A 10 15.92 -39.87 -42.10
N ARG A 11 17.06 -40.36 -41.58
CA ARG A 11 17.45 -41.78 -41.70
C ARG A 11 16.54 -42.69 -40.88
N LEU A 12 16.19 -42.29 -39.65
CA LEU A 12 15.25 -43.01 -38.79
C LEU A 12 13.83 -43.03 -39.37
N ILE A 13 13.38 -41.94 -40.00
CA ILE A 13 12.07 -41.88 -40.68
C ILE A 13 12.05 -42.81 -41.90
N GLN A 14 13.13 -42.88 -42.69
CA GLN A 14 13.23 -43.81 -43.82
C GLN A 14 13.22 -45.29 -43.40
N GLU A 15 13.91 -45.64 -42.32
CA GLU A 15 13.92 -47.02 -41.80
C GLU A 15 12.57 -47.43 -41.18
N ALA A 16 11.88 -46.50 -40.52
CA ALA A 16 10.56 -46.75 -39.94
C ALA A 16 9.46 -46.90 -41.00
N THR A 17 9.52 -46.12 -42.08
CA THR A 17 8.53 -46.16 -43.19
C THR A 17 8.62 -47.44 -44.02
N LEU A 18 9.81 -48.06 -44.13
CA LEU A 18 10.01 -49.33 -44.83
C LEU A 18 9.58 -50.57 -44.02
N ARG A 19 9.67 -50.54 -42.68
CA ARG A 19 9.35 -51.71 -41.83
C ARG A 19 7.89 -51.81 -41.41
N TYR A 20 7.13 -50.73 -41.39
CA TYR A 20 5.81 -50.68 -40.72
C TYR A 20 4.74 -49.88 -41.49
N PRO A 21 4.34 -50.30 -42.72
CA PRO A 21 3.42 -49.55 -43.57
C PRO A 21 2.01 -49.37 -42.99
N ARG A 22 1.61 -50.22 -42.03
CA ARG A 22 0.30 -50.11 -41.35
C ARG A 22 0.23 -48.98 -40.31
N TYR A 23 1.37 -48.47 -39.84
CA TYR A 23 1.45 -47.36 -38.88
C TYR A 23 1.74 -46.02 -39.55
N LEU A 24 1.93 -46.01 -40.87
CA LEU A 24 2.13 -44.80 -41.67
C LEU A 24 1.02 -43.75 -41.45
N PRO A 25 -0.29 -44.10 -41.39
CA PRO A 25 -1.35 -43.12 -41.14
C PRO A 25 -1.28 -42.53 -39.72
N LEU A 26 -0.89 -43.33 -38.72
CA LEU A 26 -0.75 -42.91 -37.33
C LEU A 26 0.47 -42.00 -37.15
N LEU A 27 1.61 -42.35 -37.77
CA LEU A 27 2.81 -41.52 -37.78
C LEU A 27 2.55 -40.19 -38.51
N PHE A 28 1.80 -40.22 -39.61
CA PHE A 28 1.40 -39.03 -40.36
C PHE A 28 0.42 -38.15 -39.55
N ALA A 29 -0.53 -38.75 -38.83
CA ALA A 29 -1.42 -38.03 -37.92
C ALA A 29 -0.68 -37.43 -36.72
N VAL A 30 0.29 -38.14 -36.14
CA VAL A 30 1.14 -37.64 -35.05
C VAL A 30 2.09 -36.54 -35.54
N LEU A 31 2.61 -36.63 -36.77
CA LEU A 31 3.41 -35.58 -37.41
C LEU A 31 2.56 -34.35 -37.78
N LEU A 32 1.29 -34.54 -38.17
CA LEU A 32 0.34 -33.44 -38.40
C LEU A 32 -0.07 -32.77 -37.08
N LEU A 33 -0.27 -33.54 -36.00
CA LEU A 33 -0.54 -33.01 -34.67
C LEU A 33 0.69 -32.34 -34.03
N SER A 34 1.91 -32.80 -34.32
CA SER A 34 3.11 -32.13 -33.84
C SER A 34 3.40 -30.87 -34.65
N ALA A 35 3.11 -30.84 -35.95
CA ALA A 35 3.23 -29.65 -36.78
C ALA A 35 2.26 -28.52 -36.37
N SER A 36 1.10 -28.84 -35.78
CA SER A 36 0.19 -27.82 -35.22
C SER A 36 0.61 -27.30 -33.85
N LEU A 37 1.44 -28.03 -33.09
CA LEU A 37 1.96 -27.60 -31.78
C LEU A 37 3.11 -26.59 -31.88
N PHE A 38 3.77 -26.48 -33.04
CA PHE A 38 4.85 -25.51 -33.26
C PHE A 38 4.40 -24.28 -34.04
N ALA A 39 3.09 -24.09 -34.24
CA ALA A 39 2.62 -22.90 -34.93
C ALA A 39 2.66 -21.66 -34.03
N PHE A 40 3.14 -20.52 -34.54
CA PHE A 40 3.08 -19.26 -33.82
C PHE A 40 1.62 -18.87 -33.57
N ASP A 41 1.15 -19.10 -32.34
CA ASP A 41 -0.20 -18.78 -31.93
C ASP A 41 -0.33 -17.29 -31.60
N TYR A 42 -0.63 -16.49 -32.63
CA TYR A 42 -0.89 -15.07 -32.49
C TYR A 42 -2.13 -14.75 -31.62
N THR A 43 -3.05 -15.71 -31.38
CA THR A 43 -4.20 -15.49 -30.49
C THR A 43 -3.77 -15.36 -29.03
N SER A 44 -2.66 -15.99 -28.66
CA SER A 44 -2.10 -15.89 -27.32
C SER A 44 -1.50 -14.50 -26.99
N TYR A 45 -1.34 -13.63 -28.00
CA TYR A 45 -0.76 -12.28 -27.91
C TYR A 45 -1.80 -11.15 -27.98
N LEU A 46 -3.09 -11.49 -27.84
CA LEU A 46 -4.17 -10.51 -27.72
C LEU A 46 -4.09 -9.76 -26.38
N TYR A 47 -4.39 -8.46 -26.42
CA TYR A 47 -4.61 -7.67 -25.21
C TYR A 47 -5.97 -7.99 -24.58
N PRO A 48 -6.22 -7.63 -23.30
CA PRO A 48 -7.43 -8.04 -22.58
C PRO A 48 -8.75 -7.54 -23.19
N ASN A 49 -8.70 -6.49 -24.02
CA ASN A 49 -9.85 -5.89 -24.70
C ASN A 49 -9.96 -6.33 -26.17
N GLU A 50 -9.25 -7.38 -26.57
CA GLU A 50 -9.24 -7.92 -27.92
C GLU A 50 -9.68 -9.38 -27.90
N SER A 51 -10.24 -9.83 -29.02
CA SER A 51 -10.81 -11.15 -29.20
C SER A 51 -10.29 -11.79 -30.48
N VAL A 52 -10.50 -13.10 -30.64
CA VAL A 52 -10.14 -13.81 -31.87
C VAL A 52 -10.87 -13.24 -33.10
N ALA A 53 -12.06 -12.65 -32.91
CA ALA A 53 -12.82 -12.00 -33.97
C ALA A 53 -12.16 -10.71 -34.49
N ASP A 54 -11.24 -10.12 -33.73
CA ASP A 54 -10.49 -8.93 -34.13
C ASP A 54 -9.32 -9.26 -35.07
N ILE A 55 -9.04 -10.54 -35.31
CA ILE A 55 -7.89 -11.00 -36.08
C ILE A 55 -8.29 -11.22 -37.54
N ARG A 56 -7.48 -10.65 -38.43
CA ARG A 56 -7.55 -10.88 -39.87
C ARG A 56 -6.18 -11.30 -40.38
N THR A 57 -6.15 -12.26 -41.30
CA THR A 57 -4.92 -12.75 -41.94
C THR A 57 -5.04 -12.55 -43.44
N ASP A 58 -4.09 -11.83 -44.03
CA ASP A 58 -3.99 -11.63 -45.47
C ASP A 58 -2.72 -12.34 -45.99
N SER A 59 -2.83 -13.09 -47.08
CA SER A 59 -1.72 -13.83 -47.68
C SER A 59 -0.97 -12.97 -48.70
N VAL A 60 0.36 -12.90 -48.57
CA VAL A 60 1.23 -12.10 -49.44
C VAL A 60 2.34 -12.98 -50.00
N THR A 61 2.56 -12.95 -51.31
CA THR A 61 3.67 -13.66 -51.95
C THR A 61 4.81 -12.70 -52.27
N TYR A 62 6.01 -12.97 -51.75
CA TYR A 62 7.23 -12.21 -52.05
C TYR A 62 8.35 -13.19 -52.41
N ASN A 63 9.03 -12.97 -53.55
CA ASN A 63 10.05 -13.89 -54.09
C ASN A 63 9.62 -15.37 -54.16
N ASN A 64 8.38 -15.64 -54.61
CA ASN A 64 7.76 -16.98 -54.67
C ASN A 64 7.59 -17.69 -53.31
N ILE A 65 7.71 -16.95 -52.20
CA ILE A 65 7.46 -17.45 -50.85
C ILE A 65 6.16 -16.81 -50.34
N ALA A 66 5.26 -17.64 -49.80
CA ALA A 66 4.03 -17.17 -49.19
C ALA A 66 4.29 -16.74 -47.74
N TYR A 67 3.81 -15.55 -47.41
CA TYR A 67 3.81 -14.94 -46.08
C TYR A 67 2.37 -14.65 -45.66
N GLN A 68 2.14 -14.54 -44.35
CA GLN A 68 0.86 -14.10 -43.81
C GLN A 68 1.07 -12.81 -43.03
N VAL A 69 0.31 -11.78 -43.37
CA VAL A 69 0.23 -10.54 -42.60
C VAL A 69 -0.97 -10.67 -41.67
N VAL A 70 -0.71 -10.65 -40.37
CA VAL A 70 -1.73 -10.75 -39.33
C VAL A 70 -2.05 -9.35 -38.83
N SER A 71 -3.33 -8.99 -38.90
CA SER A 71 -3.89 -7.71 -38.47
C SER A 71 -4.79 -7.92 -37.28
N ILE A 72 -4.67 -7.07 -36.26
CA ILE A 72 -5.53 -7.10 -35.07
C ILE A 72 -6.23 -5.75 -34.97
N ARG A 73 -7.57 -5.76 -34.94
CA ARG A 73 -8.43 -4.56 -35.01
C ARG A 73 -8.09 -3.64 -36.20
N GLY A 74 -7.74 -4.25 -37.33
CA GLY A 74 -7.38 -3.54 -38.57
C GLY A 74 -5.95 -2.98 -38.62
N VAL A 75 -5.09 -3.29 -37.64
CA VAL A 75 -3.69 -2.86 -37.62
C VAL A 75 -2.77 -4.05 -37.85
N ASN A 76 -1.94 -4.00 -38.90
CA ASN A 76 -0.93 -5.01 -39.17
C ASN A 76 0.01 -5.16 -37.96
N THR A 77 0.16 -6.38 -37.46
CA THR A 77 0.83 -6.66 -36.19
C THR A 77 1.94 -7.70 -36.32
N PHE A 78 1.71 -8.80 -37.05
CA PHE A 78 2.72 -9.84 -37.27
C PHE A 78 2.87 -10.11 -38.76
N VAL A 79 4.07 -10.49 -39.18
CA VAL A 79 4.31 -11.12 -40.47
C VAL A 79 4.86 -12.51 -40.20
N LEU A 80 4.24 -13.53 -40.80
CA LEU A 80 4.60 -14.92 -40.61
C LEU A 80 5.14 -15.51 -41.92
N ARG A 81 6.13 -16.38 -41.81
CA ARG A 81 6.59 -17.25 -42.90
C ARG A 81 6.23 -18.69 -42.55
N GLY A 82 5.19 -19.23 -43.17
CA GLY A 82 4.57 -20.45 -42.68
C GLY A 82 3.98 -20.19 -41.29
N ASN A 83 4.52 -20.86 -40.27
CA ASN A 83 4.08 -20.66 -38.89
C ASN A 83 5.09 -19.92 -38.01
N ASP A 84 6.19 -19.40 -38.57
CA ASP A 84 7.20 -18.67 -37.79
C ASP A 84 6.98 -17.16 -37.93
N LYS A 85 7.06 -16.43 -36.81
CA LYS A 85 7.10 -14.96 -36.82
C LYS A 85 8.40 -14.48 -37.48
N LEU A 86 8.28 -13.47 -38.33
CA LEU A 86 9.41 -12.83 -38.97
C LEU A 86 9.86 -11.59 -38.17
N ASP A 87 11.15 -11.54 -37.85
CA ASP A 87 11.79 -10.44 -37.09
C ASP A 87 12.67 -9.53 -37.95
N ASP A 88 13.00 -9.95 -39.16
CA ASP A 88 13.86 -9.18 -40.07
C ASP A 88 13.12 -7.95 -40.58
N THR A 89 13.49 -6.77 -40.07
CA THR A 89 12.89 -5.47 -40.39
C THR A 89 12.92 -5.17 -41.89
N ALA A 90 14.04 -5.46 -42.56
CA ALA A 90 14.19 -5.17 -43.98
C ALA A 90 13.29 -6.08 -44.82
N LEU A 91 13.22 -7.36 -44.46
CA LEU A 91 12.36 -8.32 -45.15
C LEU A 91 10.87 -8.06 -44.89
N VAL A 92 10.48 -7.75 -43.65
CA VAL A 92 9.10 -7.34 -43.30
C VAL A 92 8.70 -6.10 -44.11
N GLY A 93 9.59 -5.11 -44.20
CA GLY A 93 9.38 -3.92 -45.02
C GLY A 93 9.15 -4.26 -46.49
N ALA A 94 10.00 -5.13 -47.08
CA ALA A 94 9.86 -5.55 -48.47
C ALA A 94 8.56 -6.33 -48.74
N ILE A 95 8.13 -7.20 -47.83
CA ILE A 95 6.88 -7.97 -47.96
C ILE A 95 5.66 -7.05 -47.91
N LEU A 96 5.60 -6.15 -46.91
CA LEU A 96 4.51 -5.18 -46.81
C LEU A 96 4.48 -4.27 -48.03
N ARG A 97 5.65 -3.82 -48.50
CA ARG A 97 5.76 -3.02 -49.72
C ARG A 97 5.18 -3.73 -50.93
N GLN A 98 5.51 -5.00 -51.13
CA GLN A 98 4.97 -5.79 -52.24
C GLN A 98 3.44 -5.90 -52.16
N SER A 99 2.90 -6.15 -50.96
CA SER A 99 1.45 -6.20 -50.73
C SER A 99 0.79 -4.88 -51.08
N TYR A 100 1.30 -3.77 -50.55
CA TYR A 100 0.73 -2.45 -50.74
C TYR A 100 0.84 -1.98 -52.19
N LEU A 101 1.94 -2.28 -52.87
CA LEU A 101 2.08 -1.97 -54.29
C LEU A 101 1.07 -2.73 -55.15
N SER A 102 0.74 -3.98 -54.81
CA SER A 102 -0.27 -4.74 -55.56
C SER A 102 -1.69 -4.19 -55.42
N GLU A 103 -2.00 -3.53 -54.30
CA GLU A 103 -3.35 -3.03 -53.99
C GLU A 103 -3.53 -1.55 -54.35
N TYR A 104 -2.51 -0.72 -54.09
CA TYR A 104 -2.63 0.75 -54.11
C TYR A 104 -1.86 1.42 -55.25
N TYR A 105 -0.91 0.73 -55.91
CA TYR A 105 -0.18 1.35 -57.02
C TYR A 105 -1.09 1.43 -58.27
N PRO A 106 -1.12 2.57 -58.98
CA PRO A 106 -1.92 2.66 -60.20
C PRO A 106 -1.40 1.73 -61.29
N SER A 107 -2.35 1.15 -62.01
CA SER A 107 -2.09 0.35 -63.20
C SER A 107 -1.52 1.22 -64.33
N GLN A 108 -0.81 0.57 -65.26
CA GLN A 108 -0.33 1.24 -66.47
C GLN A 108 -1.48 1.87 -67.27
N LEU A 109 -2.67 1.25 -67.26
CA LEU A 109 -3.86 1.80 -67.91
C LEU A 109 -4.33 3.10 -67.26
N GLU A 110 -4.32 3.20 -65.93
CA GLU A 110 -4.70 4.42 -65.22
C GLU A 110 -3.73 5.58 -65.51
N PHE A 111 -2.43 5.31 -65.60
CA PHE A 111 -1.44 6.32 -66.02
C PHE A 111 -1.59 6.70 -67.49
N GLN A 112 -1.87 5.72 -68.36
CA GLN A 112 -2.10 5.99 -69.78
C GLN A 112 -3.35 6.86 -69.97
N GLN A 113 -4.44 6.60 -69.24
CA GLN A 113 -5.64 7.43 -69.29
C GLN A 113 -5.37 8.88 -68.87
N LEU A 114 -4.56 9.09 -67.82
CA LEU A 114 -4.14 10.45 -67.43
C LEU A 114 -3.32 11.10 -68.54
N ARG A 115 -2.33 10.40 -69.09
CA ARG A 115 -1.51 10.86 -70.21
C ARG A 115 -2.36 11.23 -71.44
N ASP A 116 -3.23 10.33 -71.88
CA ASP A 116 -4.15 10.53 -73.01
C ASP A 116 -5.07 11.73 -72.79
N THR A 117 -5.51 11.97 -71.55
CA THR A 117 -6.36 13.12 -71.22
C THR A 117 -5.58 14.43 -71.31
N VAL A 118 -4.32 14.45 -70.88
CA VAL A 118 -3.42 15.61 -71.01
C VAL A 118 -3.04 15.84 -72.48
N ASP A 119 -2.74 14.78 -73.22
CA ASP A 119 -2.48 14.83 -74.67
C ASP A 119 -3.70 15.34 -75.44
N ALA A 120 -4.91 14.86 -75.13
CA ALA A 120 -6.14 15.35 -75.75
C ALA A 120 -6.36 16.85 -75.52
N TYR A 121 -5.99 17.37 -74.34
CA TYR A 121 -5.96 18.81 -74.11
C TYR A 121 -4.89 19.48 -74.98
N ASN A 122 -3.67 18.96 -74.99
CA ASN A 122 -2.57 19.56 -75.76
C ASN A 122 -2.85 19.59 -77.27
N ASP A 123 -3.44 18.52 -77.82
CA ASP A 123 -3.83 18.42 -79.22
C ASP A 123 -4.98 19.39 -79.57
N SER A 124 -5.91 19.59 -78.64
CA SER A 124 -7.06 20.51 -78.85
C SER A 124 -6.65 21.96 -79.09
N ARG A 125 -5.45 22.33 -78.65
CA ARG A 125 -4.85 23.65 -78.86
C ARG A 125 -4.64 23.99 -80.33
N ASN A 126 -4.58 22.97 -81.19
CA ASN A 126 -4.40 23.12 -82.63
C ASN A 126 -5.58 22.59 -83.44
N PHE A 127 -6.79 22.55 -82.87
CA PHE A 127 -7.97 22.19 -83.66
C PHE A 127 -8.17 23.14 -84.84
N LYS A 128 -8.69 22.57 -85.94
CA LYS A 128 -8.86 23.26 -87.21
C LYS A 128 -10.01 24.26 -87.12
N THR A 129 -9.70 25.53 -87.34
CA THR A 129 -10.66 26.64 -87.50
C THR A 129 -10.79 27.00 -89.00
N PRO A 130 -11.76 27.85 -89.39
CA PRO A 130 -11.82 28.40 -90.75
C PRO A 130 -10.52 29.11 -91.20
N TYR A 131 -9.68 29.52 -90.25
CA TYR A 131 -8.44 30.26 -90.48
C TYR A 131 -7.18 29.37 -90.39
N GLY A 132 -7.35 28.05 -90.21
CA GLY A 132 -6.26 27.10 -89.95
C GLY A 132 -6.25 26.59 -88.51
N LYS A 133 -5.17 25.93 -88.09
CA LYS A 133 -5.03 25.43 -86.71
C LYS A 133 -4.90 26.61 -85.74
N SER A 134 -5.75 26.67 -84.72
CA SER A 134 -5.96 27.88 -83.90
C SER A 134 -4.68 28.47 -83.31
N GLU A 135 -3.95 27.70 -82.52
CA GLU A 135 -2.72 28.19 -81.87
C GLU A 135 -1.53 28.28 -82.84
N GLU A 136 -1.35 27.30 -83.76
CA GLU A 136 -0.24 27.29 -84.72
C GLU A 136 -0.25 28.51 -85.66
N VAL A 137 -1.42 28.96 -86.11
CA VAL A 137 -1.57 30.16 -86.93
C VAL A 137 -1.10 31.39 -86.16
N CYS A 138 -1.56 31.55 -84.92
CA CYS A 138 -1.17 32.67 -84.08
C CYS A 138 0.34 32.64 -83.78
N ARG A 139 0.88 31.47 -83.42
CA ARG A 139 2.32 31.29 -83.19
C ARG A 139 3.17 31.63 -84.42
N THR A 140 2.76 31.20 -85.60
CA THR A 140 3.51 31.46 -86.84
C THR A 140 3.58 32.95 -87.14
N GLN A 141 2.52 33.69 -86.81
CA GLN A 141 2.48 35.14 -87.00
C GLN A 141 3.27 35.91 -85.93
N LEU A 142 3.37 35.36 -84.72
CA LEU A 142 4.10 35.95 -83.59
C LEU A 142 5.59 35.55 -83.52
N LYS A 143 6.00 34.53 -84.28
CA LYS A 143 7.39 34.07 -84.35
C LYS A 143 8.27 35.12 -85.05
N THR A 144 9.26 35.63 -84.32
CA THR A 144 10.25 36.60 -84.83
C THR A 144 11.57 35.97 -85.26
N GLY A 145 11.84 34.73 -84.86
CA GLY A 145 13.17 34.13 -84.96
C GLY A 145 14.24 34.81 -84.08
N MET A 146 13.86 35.77 -83.23
CA MET A 146 14.77 36.57 -82.39
C MET A 146 14.87 36.08 -80.94
N SER A 147 14.04 35.11 -80.55
CA SER A 147 14.04 34.47 -79.23
C SER A 147 14.28 32.96 -79.38
N PRO A 148 15.12 32.32 -78.53
CA PRO A 148 15.32 30.87 -78.53
C PRO A 148 14.02 30.07 -78.41
N ASP A 149 13.04 30.64 -77.70
CA ASP A 149 11.74 30.01 -77.43
C ASP A 149 10.69 30.34 -78.50
N GLY A 150 11.01 31.19 -79.47
CA GLY A 150 10.10 31.57 -80.57
C GLY A 150 8.96 32.52 -80.18
N PHE A 151 8.96 33.05 -78.94
CA PHE A 151 7.98 34.00 -78.41
C PHE A 151 8.59 35.38 -78.16
N CYS A 152 7.79 36.45 -78.27
CA CYS A 152 8.15 37.74 -77.74
C CYS A 152 7.67 37.84 -76.29
N LEU A 153 8.56 38.16 -75.35
CA LEU A 153 8.24 38.11 -73.91
C LEU A 153 8.48 39.44 -73.20
N ASP A 154 9.08 40.40 -73.90
CA ASP A 154 9.41 41.71 -73.37
C ASP A 154 8.97 42.81 -74.34
N GLN A 155 8.94 44.04 -73.84
CA GLN A 155 8.49 45.20 -74.58
C GLN A 155 9.27 45.43 -75.88
N THR A 156 10.58 45.17 -75.88
CA THR A 156 11.45 45.40 -77.04
C THR A 156 11.18 44.37 -78.12
N THR A 157 11.18 43.08 -77.76
CA THR A 157 10.95 41.99 -78.71
C THR A 157 9.51 42.02 -79.24
N CYS A 158 8.51 42.34 -78.41
CA CYS A 158 7.12 42.42 -78.85
C CYS A 158 6.82 43.69 -79.68
N LEU A 159 7.54 44.80 -79.46
CA LEU A 159 7.42 45.98 -80.33
C LEU A 159 7.91 45.69 -81.74
N VAL A 160 9.00 44.91 -81.89
CA VAL A 160 9.49 44.46 -83.21
C VAL A 160 8.44 43.59 -83.92
N VAL A 161 7.81 42.65 -83.21
CA VAL A 161 6.70 41.83 -83.76
C VAL A 161 5.56 42.73 -84.23
N ALA A 162 5.16 43.69 -83.40
CA ALA A 162 4.07 44.61 -83.71
C ALA A 162 4.37 45.48 -84.94
N GLN A 163 5.60 45.98 -85.06
CA GLN A 163 6.04 46.72 -86.24
C GLN A 163 6.01 45.84 -87.50
N MET A 164 6.48 44.59 -87.41
CA MET A 164 6.43 43.65 -88.54
C MET A 164 5.00 43.34 -88.98
N ILE A 165 4.07 43.17 -88.02
CA ILE A 165 2.65 42.93 -88.30
C ILE A 165 1.99 44.17 -88.92
N CYS A 166 2.22 45.35 -88.34
CA CYS A 166 1.71 46.61 -88.90
C CYS A 166 2.24 46.87 -90.31
N ASN A 167 3.50 46.54 -90.60
CA ASN A 167 4.08 46.67 -91.94
C ASN A 167 3.50 45.64 -92.94
N ARG A 168 3.11 44.44 -92.46
CA ARG A 168 2.59 43.38 -93.33
C ARG A 168 1.10 43.52 -93.63
N TYR A 169 0.31 44.02 -92.68
CA TYR A 169 -1.17 44.02 -92.76
C TYR A 169 -1.82 45.40 -92.61
N GLY A 170 -1.08 46.44 -92.22
CA GLY A 170 -1.62 47.77 -91.95
C GLY A 170 -1.79 48.63 -93.21
N ALA A 171 -3.00 49.14 -93.44
CA ALA A 171 -3.27 50.18 -94.42
C ALA A 171 -2.92 51.57 -93.84
N GLY A 172 -1.62 51.88 -93.69
CA GLY A 172 -1.11 53.23 -93.38
C GLY A 172 -1.42 53.82 -92.00
N SER A 173 -2.32 53.24 -91.19
CA SER A 173 -2.76 53.77 -89.88
C SER A 173 -2.58 52.80 -88.70
N CYS A 174 -1.67 51.82 -88.81
CA CYS A 174 -1.42 50.84 -87.75
C CYS A 174 -0.45 51.40 -86.70
N ASP A 175 -0.85 51.46 -85.44
CA ASP A 175 0.02 51.82 -84.31
C ASP A 175 0.59 50.55 -83.63
N PRO A 176 1.89 50.25 -83.79
CA PRO A 176 2.51 49.08 -83.18
C PRO A 176 2.44 49.05 -81.66
N SER A 177 2.35 50.21 -80.99
CA SER A 177 2.40 50.28 -79.53
C SER A 177 1.16 49.64 -78.87
N GLY A 178 0.00 49.70 -79.55
CA GLY A 178 -1.25 49.08 -79.09
C GLY A 178 -1.23 47.55 -79.03
N PHE A 179 -0.31 46.90 -79.75
CA PHE A 179 -0.23 45.43 -79.79
C PHE A 179 0.75 44.84 -78.78
N VAL A 180 1.66 45.64 -78.22
CA VAL A 180 2.77 45.14 -77.39
C VAL A 180 2.27 44.42 -76.13
N ALA A 181 1.41 45.04 -75.34
CA ALA A 181 0.89 44.43 -74.11
C ALA A 181 0.04 43.16 -74.38
N PRO A 182 -0.89 43.15 -75.37
CA PRO A 182 -1.56 41.92 -75.80
C PRO A 182 -0.60 40.80 -76.24
N PHE A 183 0.47 41.11 -76.97
CA PHE A 183 1.47 40.12 -77.38
C PHE A 183 2.26 39.54 -76.21
N ILE A 184 2.69 40.38 -75.26
CA ILE A 184 3.39 39.89 -74.05
C ILE A 184 2.48 38.97 -73.26
N SER A 185 1.23 39.38 -73.02
CA SER A 185 0.25 38.59 -72.26
C SER A 185 -0.01 37.23 -72.91
N TYR A 186 -0.29 37.21 -74.22
CA TYR A 186 -0.53 35.97 -74.95
C TYR A 186 0.68 35.04 -74.95
N SER A 187 1.86 35.57 -75.27
CA SER A 187 3.11 34.79 -75.31
C SER A 187 3.48 34.21 -73.95
N THR A 188 3.31 34.98 -72.88
CA THR A 188 3.56 34.53 -71.50
C THR A 188 2.63 33.38 -71.12
N ASN A 189 1.33 33.49 -71.45
CA ASN A 189 0.36 32.45 -71.18
C ASN A 189 0.63 31.18 -72.01
N LEU A 190 0.99 31.32 -73.30
CA LEU A 190 1.37 30.17 -74.14
C LEU A 190 2.63 29.46 -73.66
N LYS A 191 3.67 30.21 -73.28
CA LYS A 191 4.87 29.65 -72.68
C LYS A 191 4.53 28.92 -71.37
N GLY A 192 3.68 29.52 -70.55
CA GLY A 192 3.17 28.90 -69.32
C GLY A 192 2.44 27.58 -69.58
N LEU A 193 1.61 27.49 -70.63
CA LEU A 193 1.00 26.23 -71.06
C LEU A 193 2.05 25.19 -71.46
N ASP A 194 2.98 25.55 -72.35
CA ASP A 194 4.01 24.63 -72.86
C ASP A 194 4.89 24.08 -71.73
N ASP A 195 5.36 24.96 -70.85
CA ASP A 195 6.26 24.60 -69.75
C ASP A 195 5.55 23.68 -68.73
N ASN A 196 4.27 23.92 -68.43
CA ASN A 196 3.53 23.08 -67.50
C ASN A 196 3.09 21.74 -68.11
N ILE A 197 2.66 21.70 -69.38
CA ILE A 197 2.35 20.45 -70.08
C ILE A 197 3.61 19.57 -70.21
N LYS A 198 4.74 20.16 -70.61
CA LYS A 198 6.02 19.45 -70.66
C LYS A 198 6.44 18.94 -69.27
N GLY A 199 6.23 19.75 -68.24
CA GLY A 199 6.43 19.35 -66.85
C GLY A 199 5.58 18.15 -66.45
N ILE A 200 4.28 18.15 -66.79
CA ILE A 200 3.37 17.03 -66.51
C ILE A 200 3.88 15.73 -67.16
N PHE A 201 4.30 15.76 -68.42
CA PHE A 201 4.83 14.56 -69.07
C PHE A 201 6.16 14.10 -68.46
N SER A 202 7.04 15.02 -68.09
CA SER A 202 8.28 14.70 -67.39
C SER A 202 8.02 14.04 -66.02
N ASP A 203 7.04 14.55 -65.28
CA ASP A 203 6.64 14.00 -63.98
C ASP A 203 6.04 12.59 -64.18
N LEU A 204 5.17 12.41 -65.18
CA LEU A 204 4.61 11.09 -65.56
C LEU A 204 5.69 10.08 -65.97
N ASP A 205 6.72 10.51 -66.70
CA ASP A 205 7.81 9.64 -67.19
C ASP A 205 8.80 9.23 -66.09
N THR A 206 8.81 9.94 -64.97
CA THR A 206 9.71 9.68 -63.83
C THR A 206 8.98 9.09 -62.62
N LEU A 207 7.73 8.64 -62.81
CA LEU A 207 6.95 7.97 -61.78
C LEU A 207 7.58 6.63 -61.38
N THR A 208 7.74 6.48 -60.08
CA THR A 208 8.22 5.28 -59.41
C THR A 208 7.35 4.99 -58.19
N PRO A 209 7.35 3.76 -57.68
CA PRO A 209 6.75 3.41 -56.39
C PRO A 209 7.11 4.34 -55.22
N ASN A 210 8.28 4.99 -55.23
CA ASN A 210 8.75 5.84 -54.14
C ASN A 210 8.27 7.30 -54.23
N ASN A 211 7.94 7.78 -55.43
CA ASN A 211 7.61 9.19 -55.67
C ASN A 211 6.22 9.37 -56.29
N VAL A 212 5.44 8.30 -56.49
CA VAL A 212 4.16 8.36 -57.20
C VAL A 212 3.21 9.40 -56.59
N ASN A 213 3.07 9.44 -55.26
CA ASN A 213 2.14 10.36 -54.61
C ASN A 213 2.60 11.82 -54.71
N SER A 214 3.89 12.09 -54.50
CA SER A 214 4.44 13.45 -54.63
C SER A 214 4.40 13.95 -56.07
N GLN A 215 4.78 13.12 -57.05
CA GLN A 215 4.72 13.45 -58.47
C GLN A 215 3.29 13.68 -58.95
N LEU A 216 2.31 12.89 -58.49
CA LEU A 216 0.90 13.14 -58.81
C LEU A 216 0.40 14.48 -58.23
N THR A 217 0.90 14.87 -57.04
CA THR A 217 0.61 16.18 -56.45
C THR A 217 1.22 17.32 -57.29
N ASP A 218 2.44 17.14 -57.78
CA ASP A 218 3.10 18.09 -58.68
C ASP A 218 2.34 18.21 -60.02
N ILE A 219 1.90 17.08 -60.60
CA ILE A 219 1.06 17.04 -61.81
C ILE A 219 -0.25 17.79 -61.58
N GLN A 220 -0.91 17.59 -60.42
CA GLN A 220 -2.13 18.31 -60.08
C GLN A 220 -1.91 19.82 -60.02
N ALA A 221 -0.83 20.26 -59.38
CA ALA A 221 -0.48 21.67 -59.30
C ALA A 221 -0.20 22.28 -60.70
N ARG A 222 0.50 21.53 -61.57
CA ARG A 222 0.74 21.95 -62.96
C ARG A 222 -0.53 21.99 -63.78
N LEU A 223 -1.45 21.03 -63.63
CA LEU A 223 -2.77 21.06 -64.27
C LEU A 223 -3.60 22.28 -63.84
N GLY A 224 -3.51 22.68 -62.57
CA GLY A 224 -4.08 23.94 -62.06
C GLY A 224 -3.52 25.16 -62.79
N LYS A 225 -2.20 25.21 -63.00
CA LYS A 225 -1.54 26.27 -63.79
C LYS A 225 -1.93 26.22 -65.27
N VAL A 226 -2.04 25.03 -65.87
CA VAL A 226 -2.53 24.87 -67.25
C VAL A 226 -3.91 25.49 -67.40
N LYS A 227 -4.84 25.21 -66.47
CA LYS A 227 -6.18 25.82 -66.47
C LYS A 227 -6.14 27.35 -66.36
N GLN A 228 -5.26 27.89 -65.53
CA GLN A 228 -5.07 29.34 -65.38
C GLN A 228 -4.53 29.97 -66.66
N TYR A 229 -3.47 29.41 -67.25
CA TYR A 229 -2.88 29.93 -68.48
C TYR A 229 -3.82 29.77 -69.68
N ASP A 230 -4.61 28.70 -69.76
CA ASP A 230 -5.66 28.52 -70.78
C ASP A 230 -6.68 29.67 -70.76
N ALA A 231 -7.15 30.03 -69.56
CA ALA A 231 -8.06 31.16 -69.39
C ALA A 231 -7.41 32.47 -69.83
N GLY A 232 -6.13 32.68 -69.51
CA GLY A 232 -5.36 33.85 -69.96
C GLY A 232 -5.22 33.93 -71.49
N VAL A 233 -4.97 32.80 -72.16
CA VAL A 233 -4.95 32.71 -73.63
C VAL A 233 -6.32 33.06 -74.22
N ARG A 234 -7.43 32.58 -73.63
CA ARG A 234 -8.80 32.88 -74.10
C ARG A 234 -9.23 34.33 -73.87
N GLN A 235 -8.67 35.00 -72.87
CA GLN A 235 -9.04 36.39 -72.54
C GLN A 235 -8.18 37.43 -73.26
N THR A 236 -7.19 37.00 -74.06
CA THR A 236 -6.35 37.93 -74.82
C THR A 236 -7.16 38.79 -75.80
N PRO A 237 -6.86 40.09 -75.93
CA PRO A 237 -7.40 40.94 -77.00
C PRO A 237 -6.99 40.47 -78.40
N LEU A 238 -5.94 39.66 -78.54
CA LEU A 238 -5.44 39.25 -79.86
C LEU A 238 -6.37 38.33 -80.63
N ARG A 239 -7.31 37.68 -79.97
CA ARG A 239 -8.15 36.67 -80.61
C ARG A 239 -9.23 37.28 -81.49
N LEU A 240 -9.71 36.51 -82.45
CA LEU A 240 -10.99 36.70 -83.10
C LEU A 240 -12.10 36.32 -82.10
N PRO A 241 -13.23 37.03 -82.10
CA PRO A 241 -14.40 36.60 -81.35
C PRO A 241 -14.84 35.20 -81.82
N ALA A 242 -15.24 34.35 -80.88
CA ALA A 242 -15.80 33.06 -81.25
C ALA A 242 -17.13 33.26 -82.02
N LEU A 243 -17.56 32.25 -82.78
CA LEU A 243 -18.85 32.27 -83.49
C LEU A 243 -20.00 32.59 -82.51
N GLY A 244 -20.66 33.73 -82.71
CA GLY A 244 -21.76 34.20 -81.85
C GLY A 244 -21.34 35.05 -80.65
N GLU A 245 -20.05 35.33 -80.46
CA GLU A 245 -19.51 36.19 -79.42
C GLU A 245 -19.32 37.63 -79.93
N SER A 246 -19.70 38.62 -79.12
CA SER A 246 -19.33 40.03 -79.35
C SER A 246 -18.12 40.37 -78.48
N CYS A 247 -17.03 40.82 -79.08
CA CYS A 247 -15.82 41.25 -78.37
C CYS A 247 -15.38 42.62 -78.89
N SER A 248 -15.73 43.68 -78.16
CA SER A 248 -15.43 45.07 -78.53
C SER A 248 -13.94 45.39 -78.54
N ASP A 249 -13.17 44.67 -77.72
CA ASP A 249 -11.76 44.92 -77.48
C ASP A 249 -10.86 43.90 -78.20
N CYS A 250 -11.47 43.01 -79.00
CA CYS A 250 -10.73 42.02 -79.78
C CYS A 250 -10.12 42.67 -81.03
N ILE A 251 -8.80 42.58 -81.12
CA ILE A 251 -7.97 43.01 -82.24
C ILE A 251 -8.15 42.06 -83.44
N GLY A 252 -8.53 40.80 -83.21
CA GLY A 252 -8.88 39.87 -84.27
C GLY A 252 -7.69 39.32 -85.08
N PHE A 253 -6.52 39.22 -84.45
CA PHE A 253 -5.29 38.78 -85.08
C PHE A 253 -5.14 37.25 -85.11
N CYS A 254 -5.52 36.58 -84.03
CA CYS A 254 -5.38 35.15 -83.83
C CYS A 254 -6.73 34.43 -83.86
N PRO A 255 -6.87 33.22 -84.42
CA PRO A 255 -8.11 32.47 -84.29
C PRO A 255 -8.49 32.26 -82.82
N SER A 256 -9.79 32.21 -82.51
CA SER A 256 -10.26 31.95 -81.15
C SER A 256 -9.70 30.59 -80.67
N PRO A 257 -9.17 30.51 -79.44
CA PRO A 257 -8.68 29.24 -78.90
C PRO A 257 -9.81 28.22 -78.79
N THR A 258 -9.58 27.01 -79.30
CA THR A 258 -10.54 25.89 -79.32
C THR A 258 -10.19 24.80 -78.31
N ASN A 259 -9.43 25.18 -77.28
CA ASN A 259 -8.86 24.26 -76.31
C ASN A 259 -9.97 23.51 -75.55
N ASN A 260 -9.78 22.23 -75.28
CA ASN A 260 -10.76 21.39 -74.61
C ASN A 260 -10.63 21.51 -73.09
N ALA A 261 -11.29 22.52 -72.49
CA ALA A 261 -11.27 22.73 -71.04
C ALA A 261 -11.82 21.54 -70.25
N SER A 262 -12.68 20.71 -70.86
CA SER A 262 -13.20 19.50 -70.21
C SER A 262 -12.11 18.44 -70.00
N SER A 263 -11.13 18.34 -70.90
CA SER A 263 -9.96 17.46 -70.74
C SER A 263 -9.10 17.86 -69.54
N VAL A 264 -8.86 19.16 -69.30
CA VAL A 264 -8.09 19.61 -68.11
C VAL A 264 -8.83 19.25 -66.81
N ASN A 265 -10.15 19.44 -66.77
CA ASN A 265 -10.95 19.08 -65.60
C ASN A 265 -11.02 17.55 -65.39
N ALA A 266 -11.06 16.77 -66.48
CA ALA A 266 -10.98 15.31 -66.42
C ALA A 266 -9.61 14.85 -65.91
N ALA A 267 -8.51 15.46 -66.38
CA ALA A 267 -7.17 15.17 -65.88
C ALA A 267 -7.01 15.53 -64.40
N LEU A 268 -7.57 16.67 -63.95
CA LEU A 268 -7.59 17.06 -62.54
C LEU A 268 -8.37 16.06 -61.66
N SER A 269 -9.47 15.53 -62.17
CA SER A 269 -10.27 14.53 -61.44
C SER A 269 -9.54 13.19 -61.38
N GLN A 270 -8.93 12.78 -62.50
CA GLN A 270 -8.15 11.55 -62.58
C GLN A 270 -6.92 11.61 -61.66
N VAL A 271 -6.16 12.71 -61.66
CA VAL A 271 -4.99 12.84 -60.80
C VAL A 271 -5.38 12.84 -59.32
N GLN A 272 -6.50 13.47 -58.93
CA GLN A 272 -6.98 13.42 -57.55
C GLN A 272 -7.34 11.99 -57.13
N PHE A 273 -8.06 11.24 -57.98
CA PHE A 273 -8.36 9.84 -57.72
C PHE A 273 -7.08 9.00 -57.50
N LEU A 274 -6.04 9.26 -58.30
CA LEU A 274 -4.75 8.57 -58.16
C LEU A 274 -3.98 8.99 -56.90
N ILE A 275 -4.07 10.27 -56.49
CA ILE A 275 -3.51 10.75 -55.22
C ILE A 275 -4.18 10.01 -54.06
N ASP A 276 -5.52 9.95 -54.04
CA ASP A 276 -6.28 9.29 -52.98
C ASP A 276 -5.95 7.79 -52.91
N LYS A 277 -5.86 7.12 -54.06
CA LYS A 277 -5.48 5.71 -54.16
C LYS A 277 -4.07 5.44 -53.63
N THR A 278 -3.12 6.34 -53.89
CA THR A 278 -1.69 6.17 -53.53
C THR A 278 -1.32 6.68 -52.15
N ALA A 279 -2.24 7.30 -51.40
CA ALA A 279 -1.97 7.85 -50.07
C ALA A 279 -1.36 6.81 -49.11
N SER A 280 -1.85 5.57 -49.14
CA SER A 280 -1.33 4.46 -48.31
C SER A 280 0.12 4.07 -48.63
N LEU A 281 0.65 4.43 -49.81
CA LEU A 281 2.04 4.17 -50.19
C LEU A 281 3.01 5.22 -49.64
N ALA A 282 2.54 6.44 -49.39
CA ALA A 282 3.37 7.53 -48.87
C ALA A 282 3.86 7.26 -47.43
N ASP A 283 3.05 6.59 -46.61
CA ASP A 283 3.33 6.32 -45.19
C ASP A 283 3.87 4.90 -44.92
N LEU A 284 4.33 4.19 -45.94
CA LEU A 284 4.65 2.77 -45.81
C LEU A 284 5.74 2.50 -44.76
N ASP A 285 6.82 3.28 -44.74
CA ASP A 285 7.94 3.10 -43.78
C ASP A 285 7.49 3.33 -42.33
N ALA A 286 6.63 4.33 -42.12
CA ALA A 286 6.03 4.60 -40.81
C ALA A 286 5.13 3.43 -40.36
N ARG A 287 4.38 2.81 -41.28
CA ARG A 287 3.55 1.64 -41.02
C ARG A 287 4.36 0.38 -40.73
N VAL A 288 5.48 0.16 -41.43
CA VAL A 288 6.42 -0.94 -41.15
C VAL A 288 6.98 -0.80 -39.74
N THR A 289 7.40 0.41 -39.37
CA THR A 289 7.90 0.71 -38.03
C THR A 289 6.83 0.47 -36.96
N ALA A 290 5.60 0.92 -37.21
CA ALA A 290 4.47 0.71 -36.32
C ALA A 290 4.11 -0.78 -36.16
N LEU A 291 4.19 -1.58 -37.24
CA LEU A 291 3.98 -3.02 -37.18
C LEU A 291 5.02 -3.68 -36.27
N LEU A 292 6.30 -3.39 -36.47
CA LEU A 292 7.38 -4.00 -35.70
C LEU A 292 7.30 -3.62 -34.21
N ALA A 293 7.07 -2.34 -33.91
CA ALA A 293 6.85 -1.88 -32.55
C ALA A 293 5.60 -2.52 -31.90
N GLY A 294 4.51 -2.65 -32.66
CA GLY A 294 3.30 -3.34 -32.21
C GLY A 294 3.52 -4.82 -31.93
N SER A 295 4.28 -5.50 -32.81
CA SER A 295 4.70 -6.90 -32.65
C SER A 295 5.50 -7.09 -31.37
N GLU A 296 6.54 -6.27 -31.16
CA GLU A 296 7.41 -6.33 -30.00
C GLU A 296 6.65 -6.01 -28.71
N GLY A 297 5.77 -5.01 -28.73
CA GLY A 297 4.93 -4.64 -27.58
C GLY A 297 4.05 -5.80 -27.11
N ARG A 298 3.44 -6.53 -28.04
CA ARG A 298 2.61 -7.71 -27.74
C ARG A 298 3.41 -8.90 -27.22
N ILE A 299 4.60 -9.13 -27.77
CA ILE A 299 5.50 -10.18 -27.27
C ILE A 299 5.90 -9.88 -25.83
N LYS A 300 6.36 -8.65 -25.56
CA LYS A 300 6.70 -8.21 -24.20
C LYS A 300 5.51 -8.32 -23.25
N PHE A 301 4.29 -8.01 -23.72
CA PHE A 301 3.09 -8.19 -22.93
C PHE A 301 2.84 -9.66 -22.56
N LYS A 302 2.98 -10.58 -23.51
CA LYS A 302 2.81 -12.02 -23.27
C LYS A 302 3.87 -12.58 -22.33
N GLU A 303 5.13 -12.23 -22.55
CA GLU A 303 6.24 -12.56 -21.66
C GLU A 303 5.97 -12.05 -20.25
N LYS A 304 5.55 -10.78 -20.11
CA LYS A 304 5.18 -10.21 -18.83
C LYS A 304 4.10 -11.01 -18.13
N GLN A 305 3.02 -11.38 -18.82
CA GLN A 305 1.97 -12.21 -18.20
C GLN A 305 2.51 -13.55 -17.71
N HIS A 306 3.29 -14.24 -18.55
CA HIS A 306 3.87 -15.54 -18.21
C HIS A 306 4.80 -15.45 -16.99
N TYR A 307 5.78 -14.55 -17.04
CA TYR A 307 6.79 -14.41 -15.99
C TYR A 307 6.23 -13.79 -14.71
N THR A 308 5.25 -12.89 -14.79
CA THR A 308 4.57 -12.38 -13.58
C THR A 308 3.83 -13.50 -12.86
N GLY A 309 3.16 -14.41 -13.59
CA GLY A 309 2.54 -15.59 -12.99
C GLY A 309 3.57 -16.55 -12.38
N LEU A 310 4.65 -16.84 -13.10
CA LEU A 310 5.69 -17.78 -12.66
C LEU A 310 6.47 -17.26 -11.44
N TYR A 311 7.00 -16.04 -11.51
CA TYR A 311 7.85 -15.49 -10.45
C TYR A 311 7.04 -14.85 -9.33
N GLY A 312 5.92 -14.21 -9.65
CA GLY A 312 5.03 -13.64 -8.63
C GLY A 312 4.50 -14.71 -7.67
N SER A 313 4.21 -15.93 -8.17
CA SER A 313 3.80 -17.04 -7.32
C SER A 313 4.93 -17.55 -6.41
N ARG A 314 6.17 -17.64 -6.90
CA ARG A 314 7.34 -18.01 -6.07
C ARG A 314 7.60 -16.99 -4.97
N VAL A 315 7.61 -15.69 -5.30
CA VAL A 315 7.78 -14.62 -4.31
C VAL A 315 6.66 -14.65 -3.27
N SER A 316 5.40 -14.77 -3.71
CA SER A 316 4.25 -14.86 -2.81
C SER A 316 4.33 -16.08 -1.88
N ALA A 317 4.87 -17.21 -2.35
CA ALA A 317 5.07 -18.39 -1.52
C ALA A 317 6.13 -18.16 -0.44
N LEU A 318 7.23 -17.47 -0.76
CA LEU A 318 8.24 -17.07 0.22
C LEU A 318 7.66 -16.08 1.25
N GLU A 319 6.86 -15.11 0.80
CA GLU A 319 6.17 -14.17 1.69
C GLU A 319 5.15 -14.86 2.60
N ALA A 320 4.43 -15.86 2.10
CA ALA A 320 3.51 -16.65 2.91
C ALA A 320 4.27 -17.49 3.96
N LYS A 321 5.42 -18.06 3.60
CA LYS A 321 6.25 -18.89 4.47
C LYS A 321 6.99 -18.07 5.55
N TYR A 322 7.54 -16.91 5.18
CA TYR A 322 8.41 -16.09 6.05
C TYR A 322 7.81 -14.74 6.46
N GLY A 323 6.54 -14.45 6.12
CA GLY A 323 5.91 -13.16 6.40
C GLY A 323 5.89 -12.78 7.88
N ASN A 324 5.66 -13.75 8.77
CA ASN A 324 5.76 -13.51 10.21
C ASN A 324 7.20 -13.17 10.63
N LEU A 325 8.20 -13.87 10.10
CA LEU A 325 9.61 -13.64 10.42
C LEU A 325 10.06 -12.24 10.03
N THR A 326 9.72 -11.79 8.83
CA THR A 326 10.12 -10.44 8.35
C THR A 326 9.49 -9.33 9.19
N ARG A 327 8.23 -9.47 9.62
CA ARG A 327 7.60 -8.55 10.57
C ARG A 327 8.29 -8.58 11.93
N LEU A 328 8.53 -9.77 12.47
CA LEU A 328 9.21 -9.93 13.76
C LEU A 328 10.63 -9.37 13.75
N ALA A 329 11.38 -9.55 12.66
CA ALA A 329 12.70 -8.96 12.47
C ALA A 329 12.64 -7.43 12.45
N ALA A 330 11.66 -6.85 11.76
CA ALA A 330 11.44 -5.41 11.76
C ALA A 330 11.12 -4.87 13.16
N ASP A 331 10.22 -5.54 13.89
CA ASP A 331 9.83 -5.17 15.25
C ASP A 331 11.01 -5.32 16.23
N SER A 332 11.84 -6.35 16.06
CA SER A 332 12.98 -6.62 16.92
C SER A 332 14.06 -5.55 16.86
N ARG A 333 14.21 -4.87 15.73
CA ARG A 333 15.13 -3.73 15.60
C ARG A 333 14.76 -2.54 16.51
N ASN A 334 13.50 -2.44 16.94
CA ASN A 334 13.06 -1.41 17.88
C ASN A 334 13.40 -1.76 19.33
N VAL A 335 13.76 -3.01 19.62
CA VAL A 335 14.03 -3.50 20.97
C VAL A 335 15.46 -4.00 21.16
N VAL A 336 16.12 -4.55 20.13
CA VAL A 336 17.47 -5.08 20.20
C VAL A 336 18.33 -4.46 19.10
N SER A 337 19.50 -3.96 19.49
CA SER A 337 20.52 -3.46 18.57
C SER A 337 21.42 -4.63 18.13
N ASP A 338 21.15 -5.18 16.96
CA ASP A 338 21.93 -6.27 16.34
C ASP A 338 22.30 -5.89 14.90
N GLU A 339 23.60 -5.68 14.65
CA GLU A 339 24.11 -5.25 13.35
C GLU A 339 23.92 -6.32 12.26
N ALA A 340 24.03 -7.60 12.62
CA ALA A 340 23.89 -8.70 11.68
C ALA A 340 22.44 -8.80 11.18
N LEU A 341 21.46 -8.78 12.08
CA LEU A 341 20.05 -8.77 11.73
C LEU A 341 19.68 -7.52 10.92
N ALA A 342 20.21 -6.34 11.30
CA ALA A 342 19.98 -5.11 10.55
C ALA A 342 20.49 -5.24 9.11
N GLY A 343 21.70 -5.75 8.91
CA GLY A 343 22.27 -5.99 7.58
C GLY A 343 21.45 -6.98 6.75
N ILE A 344 21.03 -8.10 7.34
CA ILE A 344 20.19 -9.12 6.68
C ILE A 344 18.83 -8.54 6.27
N TYR A 345 18.20 -7.75 7.14
CA TYR A 345 16.89 -7.16 6.87
C TYR A 345 16.96 -6.09 5.76
N GLU A 346 17.97 -5.23 5.75
CA GLU A 346 18.16 -4.26 4.66
C GLU A 346 18.46 -4.97 3.33
N ASN A 347 19.23 -6.06 3.34
CA ASN A 347 19.46 -6.86 2.14
C ASN A 347 18.16 -7.49 1.60
N TYR A 348 17.32 -8.02 2.48
CA TYR A 348 15.98 -8.52 2.13
C TYR A 348 15.14 -7.44 1.40
N LEU A 349 15.10 -6.22 1.93
CA LEU A 349 14.36 -5.11 1.30
C LEU A 349 14.92 -4.75 -0.08
N ASN A 350 16.25 -4.74 -0.21
CA ASN A 350 16.92 -4.43 -1.46
C ASN A 350 16.65 -5.48 -2.54
N ILE A 351 16.72 -6.78 -2.21
CA ILE A 351 16.43 -7.87 -3.14
C ILE A 351 14.97 -7.80 -3.59
N LYS A 352 14.02 -7.62 -2.66
CA LYS A 352 12.60 -7.50 -2.99
C LYS A 352 12.34 -6.34 -3.96
N THR A 353 12.91 -5.16 -3.67
CA THR A 353 12.80 -3.99 -4.54
C THR A 353 13.42 -4.24 -5.92
N THR A 354 14.52 -4.98 -5.97
CA THR A 354 15.20 -5.35 -7.22
C THR A 354 14.35 -6.29 -8.07
N ILE A 355 13.72 -7.30 -7.46
CA ILE A 355 12.79 -8.21 -8.14
C ILE A 355 11.62 -7.42 -8.74
N ASP A 356 10.99 -6.54 -7.95
CA ASP A 356 9.87 -5.70 -8.42
C ASP A 356 10.28 -4.80 -9.59
N ALA A 357 11.46 -4.18 -9.51
CA ALA A 357 11.99 -3.34 -10.58
C ALA A 357 12.31 -4.15 -11.85
N LYS A 358 12.88 -5.34 -11.73
CA LYS A 358 13.16 -6.24 -12.87
C LYS A 358 11.87 -6.75 -13.51
N MET A 359 10.85 -7.09 -12.72
CA MET A 359 9.51 -7.45 -13.22
C MET A 359 8.87 -6.31 -14.02
N LYS A 360 8.97 -5.07 -13.50
CA LYS A 360 8.42 -3.87 -14.16
C LYS A 360 9.14 -3.53 -15.47
N ASN A 361 10.46 -3.72 -15.50
CA ASN A 361 11.32 -3.35 -16.63
C ASN A 361 11.54 -4.48 -17.65
N GLY A 362 10.88 -5.63 -17.51
CA GLY A 362 10.97 -6.74 -18.46
C GLY A 362 12.29 -7.53 -18.41
N LYS A 363 13.04 -7.45 -17.31
CA LYS A 363 14.36 -8.12 -17.16
C LYS A 363 14.22 -9.50 -16.50
N TYR A 364 13.41 -10.37 -17.10
CA TYR A 364 12.96 -11.63 -16.49
C TYR A 364 14.06 -12.68 -16.30
N SER A 365 15.07 -12.71 -17.17
CA SER A 365 16.17 -13.70 -17.11
C SER A 365 17.02 -13.62 -15.85
N LEU A 366 17.00 -12.48 -15.15
CA LEU A 366 17.80 -12.22 -13.94
C LEU A 366 17.02 -12.45 -12.63
N ILE A 367 15.70 -12.66 -12.72
CA ILE A 367 14.83 -12.80 -11.54
C ILE A 367 15.05 -14.13 -10.79
N PRO A 368 15.29 -15.29 -11.44
CA PRO A 368 15.51 -16.54 -10.72
C PRO A 368 16.63 -16.46 -9.67
N GLN A 369 17.75 -15.84 -10.03
CA GLN A 369 18.89 -15.65 -9.12
C GLN A 369 18.50 -14.79 -7.91
N ASP A 370 17.76 -13.70 -8.12
CA ASP A 370 17.32 -12.85 -7.01
C ASP A 370 16.31 -13.56 -6.10
N ILE A 371 15.44 -14.42 -6.64
CA ILE A 371 14.50 -15.21 -5.84
C ILE A 371 15.25 -16.22 -4.97
N ASP A 372 16.27 -16.86 -5.53
CA ASP A 372 17.10 -17.80 -4.77
C ASP A 372 17.89 -17.04 -3.68
N GLU A 373 18.45 -15.86 -3.99
CA GLU A 373 19.11 -14.98 -3.00
C GLU A 373 18.13 -14.47 -1.93
N LEU A 374 16.87 -14.20 -2.30
CA LEU A 374 15.81 -13.83 -1.36
C LEU A 374 15.52 -14.97 -0.38
N GLU A 375 15.42 -16.21 -0.89
CA GLU A 375 15.19 -17.40 -0.06
C GLU A 375 16.35 -17.63 0.92
N ASP A 376 17.60 -17.52 0.45
CA ASP A 376 18.80 -17.63 1.30
C ASP A 376 18.83 -16.54 2.37
N THR A 377 18.51 -15.29 2.01
CA THR A 377 18.46 -14.16 2.95
C THR A 377 17.38 -14.38 4.03
N LEU A 378 16.21 -14.89 3.65
CA LEU A 378 15.13 -15.22 4.58
C LEU A 378 15.51 -16.40 5.50
N TYR A 379 16.26 -17.38 4.99
CA TYR A 379 16.80 -18.46 5.80
C TYR A 379 17.81 -17.94 6.84
N LEU A 380 18.79 -17.13 6.43
CA LEU A 380 19.75 -16.50 7.33
C LEU A 380 19.06 -15.63 8.39
N MET A 381 18.02 -14.89 8.00
CA MET A 381 17.19 -14.12 8.95
C MET A 381 16.55 -15.03 9.99
N SER A 382 16.10 -16.23 9.61
CA SER A 382 15.46 -17.17 10.53
C SER A 382 16.43 -17.73 11.56
N GLU A 383 17.69 -17.96 11.17
CA GLU A 383 18.76 -18.39 12.08
C GLU A 383 19.17 -17.25 13.02
N SER A 384 19.36 -16.04 12.48
CA SER A 384 19.77 -14.87 13.27
C SER A 384 18.71 -14.38 14.26
N TYR A 385 17.43 -14.59 13.95
CA TYR A 385 16.32 -14.16 14.81
C TYR A 385 16.15 -15.02 16.06
N ALA A 386 16.59 -16.29 16.04
CA ALA A 386 16.32 -17.25 17.11
C ALA A 386 16.85 -16.75 18.46
N ASN A 387 15.93 -16.53 19.41
CA ASN A 387 16.19 -16.05 20.77
C ASN A 387 16.71 -14.60 20.90
N LEU A 388 16.67 -13.79 19.84
CA LEU A 388 17.24 -12.43 19.88
C LEU A 388 16.54 -11.53 20.91
N THR A 389 15.22 -11.62 21.06
CA THR A 389 14.43 -10.77 21.97
C THR A 389 14.38 -11.27 23.42
N VAL A 390 14.87 -12.48 23.70
CA VAL A 390 14.76 -13.12 25.01
C VAL A 390 15.42 -12.29 26.13
N PRO A 391 16.61 -11.69 25.94
CA PRO A 391 17.21 -10.82 26.96
C PRO A 391 16.38 -9.58 27.27
N TYR A 392 15.84 -8.92 26.23
CA TYR A 392 14.93 -7.77 26.39
C TYR A 392 13.68 -8.15 27.21
N GLU A 393 13.05 -9.28 26.90
CA GLU A 393 11.85 -9.75 27.61
C GLU A 393 12.11 -9.99 29.10
N LYS A 394 13.27 -10.58 29.43
CA LYS A 394 13.69 -10.78 30.82
C LYS A 394 13.87 -9.46 31.57
N VAL A 395 14.56 -8.49 30.96
CA VAL A 395 14.77 -7.16 31.58
C VAL A 395 13.46 -6.40 31.72
N SER A 396 12.58 -6.45 30.70
CA SER A 396 11.25 -5.84 30.75
C SER A 396 10.40 -6.40 31.88
N LEU A 397 10.41 -7.73 32.07
CA LEU A 397 9.72 -8.38 33.17
C LEU A 397 10.34 -8.02 34.53
N ALA A 398 11.67 -7.98 34.62
CA ALA A 398 12.38 -7.59 35.83
C ALA A 398 12.06 -6.15 36.23
N ASN A 399 12.08 -5.20 35.29
CA ASN A 399 11.70 -3.81 35.53
C ASN A 399 10.26 -3.70 36.08
N LYS A 400 9.30 -4.40 35.46
CA LYS A 400 7.90 -4.44 35.95
C LYS A 400 7.79 -5.03 37.36
N SER A 401 8.54 -6.09 37.66
CA SER A 401 8.56 -6.68 39.00
C SER A 401 9.12 -5.71 40.04
N ILE A 402 10.24 -5.03 39.74
CA ILE A 402 10.83 -4.04 40.64
C ILE A 402 9.91 -2.84 40.85
N TYR A 403 9.22 -2.36 39.81
CA TYR A 403 8.26 -1.27 39.96
C TYR A 403 7.19 -1.58 41.00
N GLY A 404 6.65 -2.82 40.99
CA GLY A 404 5.70 -3.26 42.02
C GLY A 404 6.32 -3.31 43.43
N LYS A 405 7.59 -3.72 43.54
CA LYS A 405 8.31 -3.76 44.83
C LYS A 405 8.62 -2.37 45.37
N ASP A 406 8.98 -1.41 44.50
CA ASP A 406 9.19 -0.01 44.87
C ASP A 406 7.90 0.63 45.38
N LEU A 407 6.78 0.45 44.66
CA LEU A 407 5.46 0.90 45.12
C LEU A 407 5.08 0.28 46.47
N ARG A 408 5.30 -1.03 46.63
CA ARG A 408 5.04 -1.72 47.91
C ARG A 408 5.89 -1.14 49.04
N ALA A 409 7.17 -0.89 48.77
CA ALA A 409 8.10 -0.31 49.73
C ALA A 409 7.70 1.13 50.12
N GLN A 410 7.25 1.93 49.16
CA GLN A 410 6.70 3.27 49.36
C GLN A 410 5.50 3.21 50.33
N TRP A 411 4.54 2.32 50.08
CA TRP A 411 3.33 2.18 50.88
C TRP A 411 3.62 1.65 52.30
N GLN A 412 4.70 0.89 52.50
CA GLN A 412 5.16 0.44 53.82
C GLN A 412 5.98 1.48 54.59
N SER A 413 6.60 2.44 53.92
CA SER A 413 7.57 3.38 54.50
C SER A 413 6.98 4.51 55.37
N VAL A 414 5.66 4.51 55.60
CA VAL A 414 4.91 5.59 56.28
C VAL A 414 5.09 5.59 57.81
N GLY A 415 6.33 5.43 58.30
CA GLY A 415 6.68 5.46 59.73
C GLY A 415 7.84 6.43 60.05
N ASN A 416 7.89 6.94 61.29
CA ASN A 416 8.89 7.92 61.77
C ASN A 416 10.35 7.37 61.89
N ASN A 417 10.71 6.29 61.19
CA ASN A 417 12.05 5.71 61.23
C ASN A 417 12.91 6.26 60.08
N SER A 418 13.70 7.30 60.38
CA SER A 418 14.58 8.00 59.42
C SER A 418 15.59 7.08 58.73
N ALA A 419 16.03 5.99 59.38
CA ALA A 419 16.96 5.03 58.80
C ALA A 419 16.31 4.18 57.69
N LEU A 420 15.08 3.69 57.91
CA LEU A 420 14.31 2.95 56.90
C LEU A 420 13.91 3.85 55.73
N LEU A 421 13.54 5.11 56.00
CA LEU A 421 13.20 6.08 54.95
C LEU A 421 14.41 6.39 54.05
N SER A 422 15.60 6.56 54.64
CA SER A 422 16.84 6.76 53.87
C SER A 422 17.22 5.53 53.04
N GLU A 423 16.93 4.33 53.54
CA GLU A 423 17.21 3.09 52.81
C GLU A 423 16.28 2.92 51.60
N TYR A 424 14.97 3.15 51.78
CA TYR A 424 14.01 3.19 50.68
C TYR A 424 14.40 4.23 49.63
N ALA A 425 14.74 5.45 50.04
CA ALA A 425 15.16 6.51 49.11
C ALA A 425 16.43 6.14 48.31
N ASN A 426 17.30 5.26 48.83
CA ASN A 426 18.45 4.74 48.08
C ASN A 426 18.00 3.69 47.05
N LEU A 427 17.17 2.72 47.45
CA LEU A 427 16.63 1.69 46.55
C LEU A 427 15.81 2.31 45.41
N SER A 428 14.95 3.29 45.72
CA SER A 428 14.12 3.98 44.74
C SER A 428 14.95 4.80 43.75
N ARG A 429 16.00 5.50 44.23
CA ARG A 429 16.96 6.18 43.31
C ARG A 429 17.68 5.20 42.38
N LYS A 430 18.10 4.03 42.89
CA LYS A 430 18.70 2.99 42.05
C LYS A 430 17.71 2.46 41.02
N TYR A 431 16.44 2.27 41.40
CA TYR A 431 15.37 1.88 40.48
C TYR A 431 15.21 2.90 39.34
N PHE A 432 15.03 4.18 39.65
CA PHE A 432 14.85 5.22 38.63
C PHE A 432 16.06 5.34 37.71
N LYS A 433 17.29 5.16 38.23
CA LYS A 433 18.50 5.10 37.42
C LYS A 433 18.46 3.92 36.44
N LEU A 434 18.23 2.70 36.91
CA LEU A 434 18.16 1.51 36.05
C LEU A 434 17.01 1.59 35.03
N SER A 435 15.86 2.15 35.43
CA SER A 435 14.73 2.35 34.53
C SER A 435 15.02 3.39 33.46
N SER A 436 15.91 4.36 33.72
CA SER A 436 16.35 5.32 32.71
C SER A 436 17.39 4.74 31.75
N GLU A 437 18.21 3.79 32.22
CA GLU A 437 19.21 3.07 31.40
C GLU A 437 18.56 1.96 30.55
N PHE A 438 17.39 1.45 30.96
CA PHE A 438 16.55 0.58 30.14
C PHE A 438 15.82 1.39 29.05
N ALA A 439 16.58 1.83 28.04
CA ALA A 439 16.11 2.60 26.89
C ALA A 439 16.38 1.83 25.58
N PRO A 440 15.48 0.90 25.17
CA PRO A 440 15.63 0.17 23.92
C PRO A 440 15.73 1.08 22.67
N PRO A 441 16.42 0.64 21.59
CA PRO A 441 17.08 -0.65 21.45
C PRO A 441 18.47 -0.69 22.11
N LEU A 442 18.80 -1.81 22.77
CA LEU A 442 20.11 -2.08 23.37
C LEU A 442 20.67 -3.41 22.85
N THR A 443 21.96 -3.63 23.02
CA THR A 443 22.60 -4.92 22.72
C THR A 443 22.21 -5.99 23.76
N ASN A 444 22.34 -7.26 23.39
CA ASN A 444 22.08 -8.37 24.32
C ASN A 444 23.02 -8.39 25.53
N GLU A 445 24.25 -7.88 25.37
CA GLU A 445 25.22 -7.74 26.46
C GLU A 445 24.76 -6.69 27.48
N GLU A 446 24.30 -5.52 27.00
CA GLU A 446 23.73 -4.46 27.85
C GLU A 446 22.47 -4.93 28.59
N TYR A 447 21.59 -5.70 27.91
CA TYR A 447 20.46 -6.34 28.59
C TYR A 447 20.89 -7.34 29.66
N GLY A 448 21.96 -8.11 29.42
CA GLY A 448 22.52 -9.02 30.42
C GLY A 448 23.00 -8.30 31.68
N VAL A 449 23.64 -7.13 31.52
CA VAL A 449 24.05 -6.26 32.64
C VAL A 449 22.83 -5.74 33.41
N LEU A 450 21.85 -5.17 32.70
CA LEU A 450 20.63 -4.65 33.32
C LEU A 450 19.86 -5.75 34.07
N GLU A 451 19.75 -6.97 33.51
CA GLU A 451 19.09 -8.10 34.19
C GLU A 451 19.76 -8.41 35.53
N ALA A 452 21.10 -8.42 35.57
CA ALA A 452 21.86 -8.66 36.80
C ALA A 452 21.64 -7.56 37.84
N GLU A 453 21.62 -6.29 37.41
CA GLU A 453 21.38 -5.14 38.29
C GLU A 453 19.95 -5.11 38.84
N TYR A 454 18.94 -5.41 38.01
CA TYR A 454 17.56 -5.57 38.48
C TYR A 454 17.42 -6.73 39.47
N LYS A 455 18.12 -7.86 39.30
CA LYS A 455 18.13 -8.97 40.28
C LYS A 455 18.73 -8.55 41.62
N GLN A 456 19.84 -7.81 41.61
CA GLN A 456 20.43 -7.28 42.84
C GLN A 456 19.50 -6.29 43.54
N LEU A 457 18.83 -5.43 42.75
CA LEU A 457 17.85 -4.49 43.28
C LEU A 457 16.62 -5.21 43.86
N ALA A 458 16.17 -6.31 43.24
CA ALA A 458 15.09 -7.17 43.75
C ALA A 458 15.41 -7.70 45.15
N ALA A 459 16.61 -8.24 45.34
CA ALA A 459 17.06 -8.76 46.62
C ALA A 459 17.15 -7.64 47.67
N GLY A 460 17.58 -6.43 47.27
CA GLY A 460 17.58 -5.25 48.13
C GLY A 460 16.18 -4.87 48.62
N TYR A 461 15.19 -4.85 47.72
CA TYR A 461 13.79 -4.62 48.09
C TYR A 461 13.25 -5.74 48.99
N ASP A 462 13.55 -7.01 48.74
CA ASP A 462 13.09 -8.11 49.59
C ASP A 462 13.60 -8.00 51.03
N VAL A 463 14.89 -7.67 51.19
CA VAL A 463 15.51 -7.47 52.52
C VAL A 463 14.95 -6.23 53.21
N TYR A 464 14.61 -5.16 52.47
CA TYR A 464 13.93 -3.99 53.01
C TYR A 464 12.50 -4.34 53.48
N LEU A 465 11.69 -4.96 52.60
CA LEU A 465 10.29 -5.30 52.86
C LEU A 465 10.12 -6.27 54.03
N GLN A 466 11.07 -7.19 54.25
CA GLN A 466 11.07 -8.09 55.42
C GLN A 466 11.35 -7.35 56.73
N ARG A 467 12.22 -6.33 56.71
CA ARG A 467 12.59 -5.55 57.91
C ARG A 467 11.54 -4.49 58.25
N SER A 468 10.91 -3.87 57.26
CA SER A 468 9.83 -2.90 57.46
C SER A 468 8.57 -3.55 58.07
N SER A 469 8.34 -4.85 57.86
CA SER A 469 7.16 -5.59 58.36
C SER A 469 7.26 -6.11 59.82
N GLY A 470 8.02 -5.44 60.70
CA GLY A 470 8.39 -5.97 62.03
C GLY A 470 7.27 -6.56 62.91
N SER A 471 7.63 -7.51 63.78
CA SER A 471 6.75 -8.37 64.60
C SER A 471 5.62 -7.67 65.40
N LEU A 472 5.77 -6.40 65.80
CA LEU A 472 4.73 -5.65 66.51
C LEU A 472 3.59 -5.16 65.60
N ALA A 473 3.81 -5.03 64.29
CA ALA A 473 2.78 -4.60 63.33
C ALA A 473 1.71 -5.69 63.08
N ASN A 474 2.00 -6.95 63.43
CA ASN A 474 1.11 -8.11 63.24
C ASN A 474 0.26 -8.42 64.48
N ALA A 475 0.58 -7.84 65.64
CA ALA A 475 -0.17 -8.08 66.88
C ALA A 475 -1.63 -7.58 66.82
N PRO A 476 -1.95 -6.40 66.24
CA PRO A 476 -3.33 -5.92 66.14
C PRO A 476 -4.20 -6.77 65.21
N SER A 477 -3.66 -7.29 64.09
CA SER A 477 -4.42 -8.11 63.14
C SER A 477 -4.69 -9.51 63.68
N ALA A 478 -3.72 -10.14 64.34
CA ALA A 478 -3.91 -11.43 65.02
C ALA A 478 -4.86 -11.33 66.23
N LEU A 479 -4.85 -10.20 66.93
CA LEU A 479 -5.78 -9.92 68.03
C LEU A 479 -7.20 -9.62 67.51
N SER A 480 -7.32 -8.87 66.42
CA SER A 480 -8.58 -8.59 65.71
C SER A 480 -9.31 -9.87 65.31
N GLU A 481 -8.60 -10.83 64.71
CA GLU A 481 -9.19 -12.10 64.27
C GLU A 481 -9.82 -12.87 65.44
N LYS A 482 -9.17 -12.85 66.61
CA LYS A 482 -9.63 -13.57 67.81
C LYS A 482 -10.70 -12.81 68.61
N LEU A 483 -10.74 -11.49 68.53
CA LEU A 483 -11.67 -10.66 69.30
C LEU A 483 -12.91 -10.22 68.49
N SER A 484 -12.91 -10.32 67.16
CA SER A 484 -14.02 -9.87 66.30
C SER A 484 -15.37 -10.49 66.69
N TYR A 485 -15.42 -11.81 66.86
CA TYR A 485 -16.65 -12.55 67.17
C TYR A 485 -17.15 -12.30 68.61
N PRO A 486 -16.31 -12.36 69.66
CA PRO A 486 -16.71 -11.97 71.01
C PRO A 486 -17.20 -10.52 71.12
N ILE A 487 -16.54 -9.57 70.45
CA ILE A 487 -16.93 -8.15 70.48
C ILE A 487 -18.29 -7.94 69.80
N LEU A 488 -18.52 -8.57 68.64
CA LEU A 488 -19.81 -8.50 67.96
C LEU A 488 -20.92 -9.18 68.77
N GLY A 489 -20.61 -10.31 69.41
CA GLY A 489 -21.50 -10.97 70.36
C GLY A 489 -21.86 -10.06 71.54
N ALA A 490 -20.88 -9.40 72.16
CA ALA A 490 -21.09 -8.45 73.26
C ALA A 490 -21.89 -7.21 72.81
N ALA A 491 -21.62 -6.67 71.61
CA ALA A 491 -22.35 -5.53 71.06
C ALA A 491 -23.82 -5.88 70.76
N SER A 492 -24.09 -7.11 70.30
CA SER A 492 -25.45 -7.59 70.03
C SER A 492 -26.34 -7.68 71.28
N MET A 493 -25.74 -7.76 72.48
CA MET A 493 -26.49 -7.75 73.74
C MET A 493 -27.17 -6.40 74.03
N PHE A 494 -26.76 -5.32 73.35
CA PHE A 494 -27.28 -3.96 73.59
C PHE A 494 -28.03 -3.38 72.41
N ASN A 495 -27.98 -4.00 71.22
CA ASN A 495 -28.66 -3.48 70.04
C ASN A 495 -29.11 -4.62 69.11
N GLU A 496 -30.43 -4.89 69.06
CA GLU A 496 -31.01 -5.99 68.25
C GLU A 496 -30.95 -5.75 66.73
N ARG A 497 -30.62 -4.52 66.27
CA ARG A 497 -30.51 -4.19 64.84
C ARG A 497 -29.27 -3.34 64.57
N ILE A 498 -28.16 -3.99 64.27
CA ILE A 498 -26.93 -3.30 63.84
C ILE A 498 -27.06 -2.97 62.35
N ASN A 499 -27.28 -1.69 62.01
CA ASN A 499 -27.19 -1.18 60.63
C ASN A 499 -25.73 -0.94 60.21
N LEU A 500 -25.46 -0.98 58.90
CA LEU A 500 -24.12 -0.78 58.28
C LEU A 500 -23.41 0.52 58.70
N GLY A 501 -24.17 1.60 58.93
CA GLY A 501 -23.63 2.91 59.34
C GLY A 501 -23.30 3.03 60.84
N ASP A 502 -23.83 2.16 61.70
CA ASP A 502 -23.71 2.25 63.16
C ASP A 502 -22.70 1.25 63.75
N ARG A 503 -21.94 0.57 62.89
CA ARG A 503 -20.99 -0.48 63.26
C ARG A 503 -19.84 0.07 64.11
N GLU A 504 -19.30 1.24 63.74
CA GLU A 504 -18.21 1.86 64.48
C GLU A 504 -18.65 2.27 65.90
N THR A 505 -19.87 2.81 66.02
CA THR A 505 -20.50 3.19 67.30
C THR A 505 -20.83 1.98 68.17
N SER A 506 -21.39 0.91 67.58
CA SER A 506 -21.76 -0.31 68.30
C SER A 506 -20.54 -1.09 68.80
N ILE A 507 -19.44 -1.08 68.05
CA ILE A 507 -18.19 -1.76 68.41
C ILE A 507 -17.41 -0.98 69.48
N ARG A 508 -17.41 0.37 69.44
CA ARG A 508 -16.84 1.21 70.51
C ARG A 508 -17.48 0.95 71.88
N ILE A 509 -18.73 0.49 71.91
CA ILE A 509 -19.46 0.10 73.13
C ILE A 509 -19.18 -1.36 73.52
N GLY A 510 -19.12 -2.27 72.54
CA GLY A 510 -18.95 -3.72 72.78
C GLY A 510 -17.61 -4.12 73.39
N LEU A 511 -16.51 -3.44 73.04
CA LEU A 511 -15.17 -3.75 73.59
C LEU A 511 -15.06 -3.46 75.10
N PRO A 512 -15.43 -2.26 75.62
CA PRO A 512 -15.50 -2.01 77.07
C PRO A 512 -16.38 -3.03 77.82
N VAL A 513 -17.49 -3.44 77.23
CA VAL A 513 -18.39 -4.45 77.81
C VAL A 513 -17.70 -5.81 77.90
N LEU A 514 -17.07 -6.28 76.81
CA LEU A 514 -16.38 -7.56 76.79
C LEU A 514 -15.24 -7.60 77.83
N VAL A 515 -14.43 -6.54 77.85
CA VAL A 515 -13.33 -6.38 78.82
C VAL A 515 -13.90 -6.35 80.24
N GLY A 516 -14.99 -5.61 80.48
CA GLY A 516 -15.66 -5.57 81.78
C GLY A 516 -16.23 -6.91 82.22
N VAL A 517 -16.83 -7.71 81.33
CA VAL A 517 -17.32 -9.06 81.63
C VAL A 517 -16.16 -10.00 81.98
N PHE A 518 -15.05 -9.90 81.23
CA PHE A 518 -13.86 -10.70 81.48
C PHE A 518 -13.20 -10.33 82.83
N ASP A 519 -13.10 -9.04 83.13
CA ASP A 519 -12.62 -8.53 84.41
C ASP A 519 -13.52 -8.98 85.56
N LEU A 520 -14.84 -8.91 85.41
CA LEU A 520 -15.79 -9.41 86.41
C LEU A 520 -15.65 -10.91 86.64
N ALA A 521 -15.43 -11.70 85.59
CA ALA A 521 -15.19 -13.13 85.71
C ALA A 521 -13.85 -13.43 86.42
N LEU A 522 -12.78 -12.72 86.06
CA LEU A 522 -11.46 -12.84 86.71
C LEU A 522 -11.52 -12.42 88.18
N ILE A 523 -12.16 -11.31 88.49
CA ILE A 523 -12.37 -10.83 89.86
C ILE A 523 -13.22 -11.83 90.64
N SER A 524 -14.28 -12.39 90.04
CA SER A 524 -15.11 -13.41 90.68
C SER A 524 -14.31 -14.67 91.02
N VAL A 525 -13.49 -15.16 90.08
CA VAL A 525 -12.58 -16.30 90.32
C VAL A 525 -11.53 -15.94 91.38
N ALA A 526 -10.94 -14.75 91.33
CA ALA A 526 -9.98 -14.28 92.32
C ALA A 526 -10.61 -14.19 93.72
N VAL A 527 -11.86 -13.72 93.82
CA VAL A 527 -12.64 -13.68 95.08
C VAL A 527 -12.90 -15.09 95.58
N LEU A 528 -13.28 -16.03 94.71
CA LEU A 528 -13.48 -17.43 95.09
C LEU A 528 -12.19 -18.10 95.57
N ILE A 529 -11.05 -17.84 94.91
CA ILE A 529 -9.73 -18.32 95.34
C ILE A 529 -9.34 -17.67 96.67
N PHE A 530 -9.60 -16.38 96.83
CA PHE A 530 -9.29 -15.64 98.06
C PHE A 530 -10.09 -16.15 99.26
N LEU A 531 -11.42 -16.28 99.10
CA LEU A 531 -12.32 -16.83 100.11
C LEU A 531 -12.05 -18.31 100.37
N GLY A 532 -11.83 -19.10 99.32
CA GLY A 532 -11.49 -20.52 99.41
C GLY A 532 -10.17 -20.74 100.16
N GLY A 533 -9.15 -19.92 99.90
CA GLY A 533 -7.88 -19.91 100.62
C GLY A 533 -8.04 -19.54 102.09
N LEU A 534 -8.87 -18.54 102.41
CA LEU A 534 -9.20 -18.17 103.78
C LEU A 534 -9.90 -19.31 104.54
N VAL A 535 -10.77 -20.06 103.86
CA VAL A 535 -11.50 -21.20 104.44
C VAL A 535 -10.61 -22.43 104.61
N TYR A 536 -9.78 -22.74 103.63
CA TYR A 536 -8.93 -23.93 103.64
C TYR A 536 -7.75 -23.80 104.61
N PHE A 537 -7.15 -22.60 104.74
CA PHE A 537 -6.00 -22.35 105.61
C PHE A 537 -6.33 -21.58 106.91
N ARG A 538 -7.57 -21.70 107.42
CA ARG A 538 -8.08 -20.96 108.60
C ARG A 538 -7.11 -20.87 109.79
N LYS A 539 -6.39 -21.95 110.12
CA LYS A 539 -5.44 -21.98 111.25
C LYS A 539 -4.18 -21.13 111.03
N ARG A 540 -3.71 -20.96 109.78
CA ARG A 540 -2.53 -20.14 109.47
C ARG A 540 -2.86 -18.65 109.34
N PHE A 541 -4.09 -18.33 108.97
CA PHE A 541 -4.60 -16.95 108.89
C PHE A 541 -4.88 -16.29 110.24
N ALA A 542 -4.74 -17.00 111.37
CA ALA A 542 -4.79 -16.41 112.72
C ALA A 542 -3.63 -15.43 113.00
N LYS A 543 -2.54 -15.47 112.21
CA LYS A 543 -1.42 -14.54 112.30
C LYS A 543 -1.70 -13.31 111.43
N LYS A 544 -1.74 -12.11 112.04
CA LYS A 544 -1.99 -10.82 111.35
C LYS A 544 -1.14 -10.64 110.08
N PHE A 545 0.13 -11.03 110.09
CA PHE A 545 1.03 -10.90 108.95
C PHE A 545 0.58 -11.68 107.70
N VAL A 546 0.09 -12.92 107.87
CA VAL A 546 -0.35 -13.77 106.76
C VAL A 546 -1.60 -13.19 106.09
N TYR A 547 -2.49 -12.61 106.89
CA TYR A 547 -3.70 -11.94 106.39
C TYR A 547 -3.37 -10.71 105.54
N VAL A 548 -2.42 -9.88 105.98
CA VAL A 548 -1.96 -8.69 105.23
C VAL A 548 -1.31 -9.06 103.91
N VAL A 549 -0.42 -10.06 103.89
CA VAL A 549 0.24 -10.52 102.66
C VAL A 549 -0.76 -11.10 101.66
N TRP A 550 -1.74 -11.88 102.13
CA TRP A 550 -2.78 -12.44 101.25
C TRP A 550 -3.72 -11.36 100.69
N GLY A 551 -4.07 -10.36 101.51
CA GLY A 551 -4.81 -9.18 101.05
C GLY A 551 -4.04 -8.36 100.00
N LEU A 552 -2.72 -8.20 100.16
CA LEU A 552 -1.87 -7.55 99.17
C LEU A 552 -1.77 -8.33 97.86
N LEU A 553 -1.68 -9.66 97.90
CA LEU A 553 -1.70 -10.49 96.69
C LEU A 553 -3.03 -10.39 95.95
N PHE A 554 -4.15 -10.34 96.67
CA PHE A 554 -5.46 -10.12 96.07
C PHE A 554 -5.58 -8.74 95.44
N ALA A 555 -5.15 -7.68 96.14
CA ALA A 555 -5.11 -6.32 95.60
C ALA A 555 -4.19 -6.22 94.37
N ALA A 556 -3.02 -6.85 94.39
CA ALA A 556 -2.11 -6.92 93.25
C ALA A 556 -2.73 -7.69 92.07
N GLY A 557 -3.51 -8.74 92.33
CA GLY A 557 -4.26 -9.47 91.29
C GLY A 557 -5.31 -8.60 90.62
N ILE A 558 -6.09 -7.83 91.40
CA ILE A 558 -7.08 -6.89 90.86
C ILE A 558 -6.40 -5.77 90.06
N ILE A 559 -5.34 -5.16 90.60
CA ILE A 559 -4.59 -4.10 89.91
C ILE A 559 -3.96 -4.64 88.62
N GLY A 560 -3.41 -5.86 88.66
CA GLY A 560 -2.86 -6.53 87.48
C GLY A 560 -3.91 -6.78 86.39
N ALA A 561 -5.12 -7.19 86.76
CA ALA A 561 -6.22 -7.34 85.82
C ALA A 561 -6.59 -5.99 85.18
N ILE A 562 -6.74 -4.92 85.98
CA ILE A 562 -7.05 -3.57 85.47
C ILE A 562 -5.96 -3.05 84.52
N VAL A 563 -4.68 -3.24 84.84
CA VAL A 563 -3.57 -2.80 83.98
C VAL A 563 -3.53 -3.60 82.67
N LEU A 564 -3.76 -4.91 82.73
CA LEU A 564 -3.81 -5.76 81.54
C LEU A 564 -4.99 -5.40 80.64
N SER A 565 -6.16 -5.19 81.22
CA SER A 565 -7.37 -4.77 80.52
C SER A 565 -7.27 -3.35 79.94
N GLY A 566 -6.67 -2.42 80.69
CA GLY A 566 -6.33 -1.08 80.20
C GLY A 566 -5.31 -1.12 79.06
N GLY A 567 -4.33 -2.02 79.12
CA GLY A 567 -3.36 -2.25 78.05
C GLY A 567 -3.98 -2.81 76.78
N ILE A 568 -4.90 -3.78 76.90
CA ILE A 568 -5.66 -4.32 75.76
C ILE A 568 -6.56 -3.25 75.16
N TYR A 569 -7.28 -2.48 75.99
CA TYR A 569 -8.13 -1.38 75.51
C TYR A 569 -7.33 -0.31 74.77
N TRP A 570 -6.17 0.11 75.32
CA TRP A 570 -5.29 1.07 74.67
C TRP A 570 -4.68 0.53 73.37
N LEU A 571 -4.25 -0.73 73.34
CA LEU A 571 -3.67 -1.36 72.15
C LEU A 571 -4.71 -1.49 71.01
N VAL A 572 -5.94 -1.89 71.36
CA VAL A 572 -7.06 -2.00 70.41
C VAL A 572 -7.54 -0.62 69.95
N GLY A 573 -7.63 0.36 70.85
CA GLY A 573 -7.98 1.75 70.52
C GLY A 573 -6.93 2.44 69.65
N SER A 574 -5.65 2.34 70.01
CA SER A 574 -4.55 2.92 69.23
C SER A 574 -4.37 2.26 67.85
N GLY A 575 -4.72 0.97 67.71
CA GLY A 575 -4.69 0.28 66.43
C GLY A 575 -5.91 0.59 65.55
N ALA A 576 -7.05 0.95 66.15
CA ALA A 576 -8.25 1.37 65.43
C ALA A 576 -8.08 2.72 64.73
N ASP A 577 -7.40 3.66 65.39
CA ASP A 577 -7.21 5.02 64.86
C ASP A 577 -6.03 5.15 63.88
N ASN A 578 -5.15 4.14 63.78
CA ASN A 578 -3.90 4.18 62.98
C ASN A 578 -3.67 2.90 62.15
N GLY A 579 -4.63 2.54 61.29
CA GLY A 579 -4.41 1.41 60.37
C GLY A 579 -3.28 1.68 59.37
N THR A 580 -2.42 0.69 59.12
CA THR A 580 -1.31 0.77 58.16
C THR A 580 -1.44 -0.24 57.02
N PHE A 581 -0.77 0.04 55.90
CA PHE A 581 -0.64 -0.92 54.78
C PHE A 581 0.01 -2.23 55.23
N SER A 582 1.04 -2.18 56.09
CA SER A 582 1.76 -3.38 56.53
C SER A 582 0.85 -4.38 57.25
N SER A 583 -0.01 -3.89 58.14
CA SER A 583 -0.96 -4.75 58.87
C SER A 583 -2.03 -5.34 57.97
N PHE A 584 -2.53 -4.58 56.99
CA PHE A 584 -3.50 -5.08 56.02
C PHE A 584 -2.86 -6.12 55.09
N TYR A 585 -1.67 -5.83 54.57
CA TYR A 585 -0.94 -6.72 53.68
C TYR A 585 -0.59 -8.05 54.37
N ALA A 586 -0.18 -8.03 55.63
CA ALA A 586 0.05 -9.25 56.41
C ALA A 586 -1.22 -10.10 56.57
N ALA A 587 -2.38 -9.46 56.78
CA ALA A 587 -3.66 -10.15 56.82
C ALA A 587 -4.03 -10.76 55.46
N LEU A 588 -3.76 -10.04 54.36
CA LEU A 588 -3.93 -10.53 52.99
C LEU A 588 -3.06 -11.77 52.70
N GLU A 589 -1.80 -11.77 53.14
CA GLU A 589 -0.90 -12.92 52.98
C GLU A 589 -1.36 -14.15 53.76
N ASN A 590 -1.83 -13.96 55.00
CA ASN A 590 -2.22 -15.06 55.89
C ASN A 590 -3.60 -15.65 55.57
N SER A 591 -4.46 -14.94 54.84
CA SER A 591 -5.79 -15.42 54.45
C SER A 591 -5.76 -16.17 53.11
N ASN A 592 -6.48 -17.29 52.98
CA ASN A 592 -6.65 -17.99 51.70
C ASN A 592 -7.72 -17.34 50.79
N SER A 593 -8.52 -16.42 51.34
CA SER A 593 -9.62 -15.78 50.63
C SER A 593 -9.58 -14.26 50.80
N THR A 594 -10.02 -13.54 49.78
CA THR A 594 -10.05 -12.08 49.77
C THR A 594 -11.34 -11.59 49.13
N LEU A 595 -11.89 -10.51 49.66
CA LEU A 595 -13.05 -9.86 49.11
C LEU A 595 -12.65 -8.60 48.36
N VAL A 596 -13.20 -8.39 47.17
CA VAL A 596 -13.07 -7.13 46.44
C VAL A 596 -14.46 -6.50 46.36
N ARG A 597 -14.62 -5.37 47.07
CA ARG A 597 -15.88 -4.60 47.15
C ARG A 597 -15.80 -3.40 46.22
N VAL A 598 -16.84 -3.22 45.41
CA VAL A 598 -16.92 -2.11 44.45
C VAL A 598 -18.13 -1.26 44.79
N ASP A 599 -17.90 0.02 45.08
CA ASP A 599 -18.96 1.01 45.27
C ASP A 599 -19.60 1.33 43.90
N THR A 600 -20.88 1.00 43.73
CA THR A 600 -21.60 1.20 42.46
C THR A 600 -22.21 2.59 42.31
N THR A 601 -22.09 3.47 43.31
CA THR A 601 -22.65 4.84 43.25
C THR A 601 -22.06 5.65 42.10
N HIS A 602 -20.78 5.39 41.75
CA HIS A 602 -20.10 5.97 40.60
C HIS A 602 -19.16 4.93 39.95
N LEU A 603 -19.74 3.97 39.24
CA LEU A 603 -19.01 2.91 38.54
C LEU A 603 -18.45 3.40 37.19
N SER A 604 -17.16 3.15 36.92
CA SER A 604 -16.49 3.48 35.64
C SER A 604 -15.71 2.30 35.07
N ASP A 605 -15.48 2.31 33.75
CA ASP A 605 -14.71 1.28 33.05
C ASP A 605 -13.27 1.14 33.59
N PRO A 606 -12.52 2.23 33.89
CA PRO A 606 -11.22 2.13 34.55
C PRO A 606 -11.28 1.43 35.92
N MET A 607 -12.32 1.70 36.71
CA MET A 607 -12.48 1.06 38.02
C MET A 607 -12.73 -0.45 37.84
N LEU A 608 -13.57 -0.86 36.89
CA LEU A 608 -13.80 -2.28 36.56
C LEU A 608 -12.56 -2.98 36.00
N ALA A 609 -11.76 -2.31 35.17
CA ALA A 609 -10.49 -2.81 34.68
C ALA A 609 -9.48 -3.00 35.83
N CYS A 610 -9.47 -2.09 36.80
CA CYS A 610 -8.64 -2.22 37.99
C CYS A 610 -9.10 -3.38 38.88
N VAL A 611 -10.41 -3.56 39.10
CA VAL A 611 -10.96 -4.73 39.81
C VAL A 611 -10.50 -6.04 39.15
N SER A 612 -10.55 -6.10 37.82
CA SER A 612 -10.10 -7.26 37.05
C SER A 612 -8.60 -7.53 37.24
N SER A 613 -7.79 -6.46 37.26
CA SER A 613 -6.34 -6.55 37.50
C SER A 613 -6.03 -7.01 38.92
N ILE A 614 -6.70 -6.47 39.94
CA ILE A 614 -6.56 -6.88 41.35
C ILE A 614 -6.94 -8.35 41.51
N LYS A 615 -8.05 -8.78 40.90
CA LYS A 615 -8.48 -10.18 40.91
C LYS A 615 -7.44 -11.08 40.27
N ALA A 616 -6.92 -10.71 39.10
CA ALA A 616 -5.90 -11.50 38.40
C ALA A 616 -4.62 -11.65 39.26
N SER A 617 -4.15 -10.56 39.87
CA SER A 617 -2.97 -10.59 40.76
C SER A 617 -3.19 -11.48 41.99
N LEU A 618 -4.38 -11.44 42.62
CA LEU A 618 -4.69 -12.28 43.78
C LEU A 618 -4.82 -13.76 43.41
N VAL A 619 -5.46 -14.07 42.28
CA VAL A 619 -5.61 -15.45 41.77
C VAL A 619 -4.25 -16.05 41.40
N ALA A 620 -3.34 -15.26 40.79
CA ALA A 620 -1.97 -15.69 40.51
C ALA A 620 -1.18 -16.08 41.78
N ARG A 621 -1.66 -15.65 42.96
CA ARG A 621 -1.09 -15.95 44.27
C ARG A 621 -1.90 -17.00 45.05
N ASN A 622 -2.70 -17.80 44.34
CA ASN A 622 -3.53 -18.87 44.90
C ASN A 622 -4.56 -18.41 45.96
N LYS A 623 -5.07 -17.17 45.83
CA LYS A 623 -6.15 -16.66 46.69
C LYS A 623 -7.52 -16.84 46.03
N THR A 624 -8.53 -17.21 46.81
CA THR A 624 -9.93 -17.22 46.36
C THR A 624 -10.49 -15.79 46.45
N VAL A 625 -10.95 -15.23 45.33
CA VAL A 625 -11.45 -13.85 45.26
C VAL A 625 -12.97 -13.81 45.14
N PHE A 626 -13.64 -13.17 46.09
CA PHE A 626 -15.08 -12.90 46.07
C PHE A 626 -15.34 -11.46 45.65
N LEU A 627 -16.18 -11.25 44.64
CA LEU A 627 -16.56 -9.92 44.16
C LEU A 627 -17.90 -9.51 44.75
N VAL A 628 -17.96 -8.31 45.31
CA VAL A 628 -19.17 -7.73 45.87
C VAL A 628 -19.41 -6.35 45.26
N TYR A 629 -20.57 -6.17 44.64
CA TYR A 629 -21.03 -4.88 44.16
C TYR A 629 -22.02 -4.31 45.17
N ASP A 630 -21.71 -3.14 45.69
CA ASP A 630 -22.43 -2.53 46.80
C ASP A 630 -23.01 -1.17 46.39
N SER A 631 -24.32 -1.00 46.59
CA SER A 631 -25.07 0.22 46.31
C SER A 631 -25.35 1.07 47.57
N GLY A 632 -24.91 0.61 48.74
CA GLY A 632 -25.17 1.22 50.05
C GLY A 632 -26.39 0.66 50.80
N SER A 633 -27.31 -0.02 50.11
CA SER A 633 -28.53 -0.62 50.73
C SER A 633 -28.72 -2.13 50.48
N SER A 634 -27.99 -2.71 49.53
CA SER A 634 -27.99 -4.13 49.19
C SER A 634 -26.65 -4.53 48.59
N CYS A 635 -26.27 -5.80 48.72
CA CYS A 635 -25.05 -6.31 48.12
C CYS A 635 -25.35 -7.50 47.21
N ALA A 636 -24.65 -7.56 46.07
CA ALA A 636 -24.69 -8.72 45.18
C ALA A 636 -23.39 -9.52 45.35
N VAL A 637 -23.51 -10.80 45.73
CA VAL A 637 -22.39 -11.75 45.81
C VAL A 637 -22.62 -12.81 44.73
N GLY A 638 -21.88 -12.72 43.63
CA GLY A 638 -22.16 -13.57 42.46
C GLY A 638 -23.54 -13.29 41.86
N ASN A 639 -24.41 -14.30 41.78
CA ASN A 639 -25.78 -14.18 41.26
C ASN A 639 -26.85 -13.97 42.35
N GLU A 640 -26.47 -13.91 43.62
CA GLU A 640 -27.40 -13.76 44.74
C GLU A 640 -27.37 -12.31 45.26
N THR A 641 -28.55 -11.73 45.46
CA THR A 641 -28.71 -10.42 46.11
C THR A 641 -29.05 -10.64 47.58
N LEU A 642 -28.14 -10.26 48.48
CA LEU A 642 -28.31 -10.40 49.92
C LEU A 642 -28.79 -9.08 50.53
N ASN A 643 -29.59 -9.17 51.60
CA ASN A 643 -29.89 -8.01 52.44
C ASN A 643 -28.63 -7.57 53.19
N GLY A 644 -28.56 -6.28 53.58
CA GLY A 644 -27.34 -5.70 54.19
C GLY A 644 -26.81 -6.46 55.41
N THR A 645 -27.69 -7.05 56.22
CA THR A 645 -27.33 -7.79 57.45
C THR A 645 -26.72 -9.17 57.15
N SER A 646 -27.26 -9.92 56.19
CA SER A 646 -26.73 -11.22 55.76
C SER A 646 -25.43 -11.10 54.99
N CYS A 647 -25.24 -9.98 54.27
CA CYS A 647 -23.97 -9.65 53.63
C CYS A 647 -22.84 -9.58 54.68
N ILE A 648 -23.02 -8.78 55.73
CA ILE A 648 -22.01 -8.55 56.77
C ILE A 648 -21.54 -9.84 57.48
N LEU A 649 -22.45 -10.79 57.72
CA LEU A 649 -22.12 -12.03 58.42
C LEU A 649 -21.28 -12.99 57.56
N GLN A 650 -21.44 -12.99 56.23
CA GLN A 650 -20.56 -13.74 55.33
C GLN A 650 -19.21 -13.04 55.08
N LEU A 651 -19.13 -11.72 55.32
CA LEU A 651 -17.92 -10.91 55.15
C LEU A 651 -16.95 -10.97 56.35
N ALA A 652 -17.34 -11.60 57.46
CA ALA A 652 -16.51 -11.72 58.64
C ALA A 652 -15.32 -12.67 58.38
N ASN A 653 -14.11 -12.22 58.70
CA ASN A 653 -12.83 -12.96 58.65
C ASN A 653 -12.09 -13.04 57.29
N MET A 654 -12.41 -12.18 56.32
CA MET A 654 -11.59 -12.04 55.10
C MET A 654 -11.07 -10.61 54.93
N PRO A 655 -9.83 -10.42 54.44
CA PRO A 655 -9.34 -9.12 53.99
C PRO A 655 -10.20 -8.57 52.86
N ILE A 656 -10.56 -7.28 52.95
CA ILE A 656 -11.44 -6.57 52.03
C ILE A 656 -10.64 -5.50 51.28
N VAL A 657 -10.74 -5.49 49.95
CA VAL A 657 -10.25 -4.43 49.08
C VAL A 657 -11.46 -3.68 48.56
N SER A 658 -11.73 -2.50 49.10
CA SER A 658 -12.83 -1.65 48.67
C SER A 658 -12.35 -0.59 47.69
N LEU A 659 -13.01 -0.49 46.54
CA LEU A 659 -12.79 0.56 45.55
C LEU A 659 -13.96 1.52 45.58
N LYS A 660 -13.65 2.81 45.70
CA LYS A 660 -14.64 3.90 45.79
C LYS A 660 -14.20 5.09 44.95
N TYR A 661 -15.12 5.65 44.16
CA TYR A 661 -14.84 6.89 43.44
C TYR A 661 -14.69 8.08 44.40
N SER A 662 -13.67 8.90 44.19
CA SER A 662 -13.41 10.12 44.94
C SER A 662 -12.63 11.12 44.10
N THR A 663 -12.85 12.41 44.30
CA THR A 663 -12.05 13.48 43.67
C THR A 663 -10.66 13.63 44.29
N ARG A 664 -10.36 12.87 45.35
CA ARG A 664 -9.04 12.81 45.99
C ARG A 664 -8.55 11.37 46.04
N ASN A 665 -7.30 11.19 45.61
CA ASN A 665 -6.62 9.90 45.65
C ASN A 665 -6.14 9.62 47.07
N ALA A 666 -6.64 8.55 47.68
CA ALA A 666 -6.24 8.13 49.02
C ALA A 666 -6.40 6.62 49.19
N ALA A 667 -5.46 6.00 49.89
CA ALA A 667 -5.61 4.66 50.42
C ALA A 667 -5.74 4.75 51.94
N SER A 668 -6.88 4.32 52.48
CA SER A 668 -7.10 4.24 53.93
C SER A 668 -7.16 2.78 54.37
N TYR A 669 -6.61 2.50 55.55
CA TYR A 669 -6.52 1.14 56.09
C TYR A 669 -7.28 1.04 57.40
N SER A 670 -8.09 0.01 57.52
CA SER A 670 -8.72 -0.44 58.76
C SER A 670 -8.16 -1.83 59.07
N ASN A 671 -7.70 -2.08 60.30
CA ASN A 671 -6.93 -3.29 60.62
C ASN A 671 -7.33 -4.02 61.92
N VAL A 672 -8.18 -3.42 62.75
CA VAL A 672 -8.48 -3.95 64.10
C VAL A 672 -9.91 -4.50 64.23
N TYR A 673 -10.83 -4.08 63.37
CA TYR A 673 -12.23 -4.52 63.43
C TYR A 673 -12.76 -5.03 62.09
N VAL A 674 -12.20 -4.49 61.01
CA VAL A 674 -12.35 -4.96 59.63
C VAL A 674 -10.97 -4.87 59.04
N GLN A 675 -10.47 -5.93 58.41
CA GLN A 675 -9.22 -5.91 57.66
C GLN A 675 -9.54 -5.35 56.27
N GLU A 676 -9.67 -4.04 56.14
CA GLU A 676 -10.10 -3.39 54.91
C GLU A 676 -9.09 -2.35 54.44
N VAL A 677 -8.77 -2.38 53.15
CA VAL A 677 -8.17 -1.24 52.44
C VAL A 677 -9.26 -0.59 51.61
N THR A 678 -9.43 0.72 51.75
CA THR A 678 -10.30 1.51 50.89
C THR A 678 -9.44 2.35 49.95
N LEU A 679 -9.51 2.02 48.66
CA LEU A 679 -8.87 2.72 47.58
C LEU A 679 -9.86 3.74 47.02
N GLN A 680 -9.56 5.02 47.24
CA GLN A 680 -10.37 6.15 46.81
C GLN A 680 -9.63 6.92 45.71
N GLY A 681 -10.29 7.20 44.59
CA GLY A 681 -9.68 7.99 43.52
C GLY A 681 -10.60 8.18 42.31
N ASP A 682 -10.06 8.86 41.30
CA ASP A 682 -10.72 9.11 40.02
C ASP A 682 -10.38 8.04 38.96
N ASP A 683 -10.85 8.25 37.73
CA ASP A 683 -10.57 7.35 36.61
C ASP A 683 -9.09 7.24 36.27
N THR A 684 -8.31 8.30 36.52
CA THR A 684 -6.85 8.29 36.29
C THR A 684 -6.16 7.37 37.31
N TYR A 685 -6.55 7.48 38.58
CA TYR A 685 -6.05 6.62 39.65
C TYR A 685 -6.36 5.14 39.38
N PHE A 686 -7.60 4.83 38.99
CA PHE A 686 -7.99 3.45 38.68
C PHE A 686 -7.40 2.93 37.36
N SER A 687 -7.14 3.79 36.37
CA SER A 687 -6.40 3.40 35.15
C SER A 687 -4.96 2.98 35.46
N ALA A 688 -4.31 3.64 36.42
CA ALA A 688 -2.95 3.28 36.85
C ALA A 688 -2.93 1.98 37.67
N CYS A 689 -4.00 1.70 38.41
CA CYS A 689 -4.25 0.53 39.26
C CYS A 689 -3.02 0.06 40.05
N GLU A 690 -2.37 0.99 40.76
CA GLU A 690 -1.11 0.73 41.47
C GLU A 690 -1.23 -0.41 42.49
N PHE A 691 -2.37 -0.54 43.17
CA PHE A 691 -2.61 -1.62 44.12
C PHE A 691 -2.48 -3.01 43.50
N ALA A 692 -2.97 -3.22 42.26
CA ALA A 692 -2.83 -4.49 41.57
C ALA A 692 -1.35 -4.83 41.28
N LYS A 693 -0.51 -3.81 41.05
CA LYS A 693 0.93 -3.96 40.83
C LYS A 693 1.67 -4.26 42.14
N VAL A 694 1.26 -3.62 43.23
CA VAL A 694 1.81 -3.84 44.58
C VAL A 694 1.56 -5.27 45.08
N ILE A 695 0.39 -5.84 44.82
CA ILE A 695 0.05 -7.20 45.27
C ILE A 695 0.49 -8.30 44.30
N ALA A 696 0.92 -7.95 43.08
CA ALA A 696 1.40 -8.91 42.07
C ALA A 696 2.85 -9.37 42.31
N THR A 697 3.59 -8.67 43.16
CA THR A 697 4.96 -9.00 43.58
C THR A 697 4.95 -9.91 44.79
#